data_AF-A0A644TK33-F1
#
_entry.id   AF-A0A644TK33-F1
#
_cell.length_a   1.000
_cell.length_b   1.000
_cell.length_c   1.000
_cell.angle_alpha   90.00
_cell.angle_beta   90.00
_cell.angle_gamma   90.00
#
_symmetry.space_group_name_H-M   'P 1'
#
loop_
_entity.id
_entity.type
_entity.pdbx_description
1 polymer ?
#
loop_
_entity_poly.entity_id
_entity_poly.type
_entity_poly.pdbx_seq_one_letter_code
_entity_poly.pdbx_strand_id
1 'polypeptide(L)'
;MRYTLNGYIQAKFSNPNAPRIIVSPNSITAAQVLNFHKDQQATVIKVADCLHDNDTTLPMPNILMQAIDAKINTSRTRALVLGLDAYLALLDADAVAVLQSELQGRLDDNMLNADYLLSAYNAPDLAPRYQEACSIIFIEGDEEVLEPFSVQAYSDEWVKPEGAIGYKQLLGQVNLHAPAGNYTLILKKITEKQVGISNTVSFILDPRDVAIQFYRLDADLGEATLKLLLVKLAESGQAPEIYLETLFGARNISPSLALKRLLELPADDLWSAHIWALRRRLDKNSYILNVISDNITRNNLLRKYVIDSTISVLSDTNAKKYANERAEALKAINENYESLIVEFIGQTRNLNDALQFLNCETFAERVEIVRRASMENLSYGLPKEYGELFPTLADYFSPSFEYDDREINTYFKEYRKYKVSGSITDSFVTRSYNFSVPSISSSRDAVIAELRTQPDVALLVVDAMGAEYMPLLLALAKRRGMSIELQTVATANLPSGTAFNPVIWDESRILPEIKSIDNIVHNGVEKYEISTPERNIAEILRIFESEIMNRIADGLTRFNRVVVTADHGASRLAVIAHNAGKSTTLPWDGQPDDWRYSLAPHQGKRPPELEQEYFPDTKKTYWIVRGYNRLPKKGGKRYELHGGATPEERLVPVVVFTSNAVAEIPKQLVRKTVADVVDEFEGLI
;
A
#
# COMPACT_ATOMS: atom_id res chain seq x y z
N MET A 1 46.30 54.90 -33.78
CA MET A 1 46.43 54.52 -35.21
C MET A 1 45.82 53.14 -35.38
N ARG A 2 44.94 52.94 -36.37
CA ARG A 2 44.33 51.63 -36.66
C ARG A 2 45.17 50.88 -37.70
N TYR A 3 45.36 49.59 -37.51
CA TYR A 3 46.14 48.73 -38.40
C TYR A 3 45.24 47.66 -39.00
N THR A 4 45.35 47.40 -40.31
CA THR A 4 44.90 46.11 -40.83
C THR A 4 45.76 45.00 -40.21
N LEU A 5 45.24 43.78 -40.08
CA LEU A 5 46.02 42.66 -39.52
C LEU A 5 47.38 42.48 -40.24
N ASN A 6 47.39 42.55 -41.57
CA ASN A 6 48.62 42.49 -42.36
C ASN A 6 49.56 43.67 -42.10
N GLY A 7 48.99 44.88 -41.91
CA GLY A 7 49.76 46.07 -41.55
C GLY A 7 50.40 45.93 -40.17
N TYR A 8 49.71 45.32 -39.21
CA TYR A 8 50.25 45.03 -37.88
C TYR A 8 51.41 44.03 -37.94
N ILE A 9 51.25 42.92 -38.67
CA ILE A 9 52.28 41.87 -38.83
C ILE A 9 53.57 42.44 -39.46
N GLN A 10 53.45 43.43 -40.34
CA GLN A 10 54.58 44.06 -41.02
C GLN A 10 55.15 45.29 -40.28
N ALA A 11 54.51 45.72 -39.20
CA ALA A 11 54.90 46.93 -38.48
C ALA A 11 56.25 46.76 -37.77
N LYS A 12 57.12 47.77 -37.90
CA LYS A 12 58.36 47.88 -37.12
C LYS A 12 58.21 48.97 -36.06
N PHE A 13 58.22 48.58 -34.80
CA PHE A 13 58.05 49.50 -33.68
C PHE A 13 59.39 50.08 -33.24
N SER A 14 59.41 51.38 -32.95
CA SER A 14 60.59 52.15 -32.54
C SER A 14 61.23 51.60 -31.25
N ASN A 15 60.39 51.10 -30.34
CA ASN A 15 60.82 50.35 -29.16
C ASN A 15 60.20 48.93 -29.19
N PRO A 16 60.94 47.92 -29.67
CA PRO A 16 60.42 46.56 -29.79
C PRO A 16 60.13 45.90 -28.44
N ASN A 17 60.71 46.40 -27.34
CA ASN A 17 60.58 45.83 -26.00
C ASN A 17 59.57 46.56 -25.11
N ALA A 18 58.98 47.67 -25.57
CA ALA A 18 57.95 48.40 -24.81
C ALA A 18 56.69 47.53 -24.56
N PRO A 19 55.98 47.72 -23.45
CA PRO A 19 54.68 47.10 -23.23
C PRO A 19 53.65 47.73 -24.17
N ARG A 20 52.73 46.91 -24.72
CA ARG A 20 51.65 47.41 -25.59
C ARG A 20 50.34 46.71 -25.32
N ILE A 21 49.25 47.40 -25.60
CA ILE A 21 47.91 46.82 -25.62
C ILE A 21 47.49 46.64 -27.08
N ILE A 22 47.14 45.43 -27.46
CA ILE A 22 46.62 45.08 -28.78
C ILE A 22 45.11 44.88 -28.64
N VAL A 23 44.34 45.72 -29.29
CA VAL A 23 42.87 45.64 -29.31
C VAL A 23 42.45 44.96 -30.60
N SER A 24 41.87 43.76 -30.47
CA SER A 24 41.38 42.98 -31.62
C SER A 24 39.85 43.04 -31.73
N PRO A 25 39.31 43.19 -32.96
CA PRO A 25 37.87 43.44 -33.19
C PRO A 25 37.00 42.18 -33.00
N ASN A 26 37.58 40.99 -33.19
CA ASN A 26 36.88 39.72 -33.05
C ASN A 26 37.84 38.58 -32.68
N SER A 27 37.28 37.42 -32.31
CA SER A 27 38.03 36.23 -31.89
C SER A 27 38.91 35.64 -32.99
N ILE A 28 38.52 35.75 -34.26
CA ILE A 28 39.30 35.23 -35.40
C ILE A 28 40.60 36.03 -35.54
N THR A 29 40.50 37.35 -35.53
CA THR A 29 41.66 38.24 -35.58
C THR A 29 42.54 38.07 -34.35
N ALA A 30 41.95 37.88 -33.16
CA ALA A 30 42.70 37.63 -31.93
C ALA A 30 43.51 36.33 -32.01
N ALA A 31 42.93 35.26 -32.57
CA ALA A 31 43.62 33.99 -32.80
C ALA A 31 44.76 34.13 -33.82
N GLN A 32 44.58 34.94 -34.87
CA GLN A 32 45.64 35.22 -35.84
C GLN A 32 46.79 36.03 -35.23
N VAL A 33 46.49 37.02 -34.38
CA VAL A 33 47.50 37.77 -33.61
C VAL A 33 48.24 36.83 -32.67
N LEU A 34 47.53 35.96 -31.96
CA LEU A 34 48.14 34.96 -31.08
C LEU A 34 49.10 34.04 -31.83
N ASN A 35 48.68 33.52 -32.99
CA ASN A 35 49.52 32.64 -33.81
C ASN A 35 50.77 33.37 -34.30
N PHE A 36 50.63 34.62 -34.77
CA PHE A 36 51.76 35.44 -35.16
C PHE A 36 52.80 35.60 -34.03
N HIS A 37 52.35 35.94 -32.82
CA HIS A 37 53.26 36.07 -31.68
C HIS A 37 53.90 34.74 -31.26
N LYS A 38 53.15 33.63 -31.34
CA LYS A 38 53.72 32.29 -31.10
C LYS A 38 54.79 31.93 -32.12
N ASP A 39 54.60 32.28 -33.40
CA ASP A 39 55.59 32.07 -34.45
C ASP A 39 56.87 32.90 -34.20
N GLN A 40 56.74 34.05 -33.53
CA GLN A 40 57.85 34.86 -33.02
C GLN A 40 58.42 34.37 -31.66
N GLN A 41 58.06 33.16 -31.23
CA GLN A 41 58.49 32.54 -29.97
C GLN A 41 58.09 33.34 -28.70
N ALA A 42 56.99 34.09 -28.75
CA ALA A 42 56.46 34.79 -27.58
C ALA A 42 56.03 33.80 -26.49
N THR A 43 56.32 34.14 -25.23
CA THR A 43 55.84 33.38 -24.06
C THR A 43 54.38 33.75 -23.80
N VAL A 44 53.47 32.80 -23.97
CA VAL A 44 52.04 33.04 -23.71
C VAL A 44 51.75 32.92 -22.22
N ILE A 45 51.21 33.98 -21.63
CA ILE A 45 50.80 34.04 -20.23
C ILE A 45 49.28 34.17 -20.19
N LYS A 46 48.59 33.12 -19.72
CA LYS A 46 47.15 33.21 -19.50
C LYS A 46 46.88 33.75 -18.10
N VAL A 47 45.90 34.63 -17.97
CA VAL A 47 45.45 35.16 -16.68
C VAL A 47 45.09 34.04 -15.72
N ALA A 48 44.38 33.00 -16.17
CA ALA A 48 44.05 31.83 -15.36
C ALA A 48 45.28 31.17 -14.71
N ASP A 49 46.42 31.11 -15.41
CA ASP A 49 47.64 30.48 -14.87
C ASP A 49 48.30 31.32 -13.77
N CYS A 50 47.87 32.57 -13.57
CA CYS A 50 48.37 33.48 -12.54
C CYS A 50 47.58 33.40 -11.23
N LEU A 51 46.48 32.63 -11.20
CA LEU A 51 45.70 32.34 -10.01
C LEU A 51 46.20 31.05 -9.33
N HIS A 52 45.98 30.93 -8.02
CA HIS A 52 46.21 29.68 -7.29
C HIS A 52 45.01 28.73 -7.41
N ASP A 53 45.27 27.41 -7.36
CA ASP A 53 44.21 26.39 -7.50
C ASP A 53 43.18 26.41 -6.36
N ASN A 54 43.54 26.98 -5.21
CA ASN A 54 42.70 27.06 -4.01
C ASN A 54 42.07 28.44 -3.80
N ASP A 55 42.20 29.36 -4.76
CA ASP A 55 41.67 30.71 -4.61
C ASP A 55 40.14 30.68 -4.59
N THR A 56 39.60 30.95 -3.41
CA THR A 56 38.15 31.08 -3.19
C THR A 56 37.64 32.48 -3.51
N THR A 57 38.54 33.42 -3.77
CA THR A 57 38.25 34.82 -4.09
C THR A 57 38.97 35.20 -5.38
N LEU A 58 38.34 36.03 -6.21
CA LEU A 58 38.99 36.58 -7.39
C LEU A 58 40.02 37.62 -6.91
N PRO A 59 41.32 37.50 -7.24
CA PRO A 59 42.32 38.47 -6.81
C PRO A 59 41.96 39.87 -7.31
N MET A 60 42.20 40.89 -6.48
CA MET A 60 42.06 42.30 -6.89
C MET A 60 43.04 42.63 -8.03
N PRO A 61 42.71 43.59 -8.91
CA PRO A 61 43.50 43.90 -10.10
C PRO A 61 44.99 44.14 -9.85
N ASN A 62 45.34 44.88 -8.80
CA ASN A 62 46.72 45.16 -8.42
C ASN A 62 47.51 43.88 -8.07
N ILE A 63 46.88 42.94 -7.36
CA ILE A 63 47.50 41.65 -6.99
C ILE A 63 47.65 40.76 -8.23
N LEU A 64 46.62 40.66 -9.07
CA LEU A 64 46.69 39.89 -10.31
C LEU A 64 47.79 40.42 -11.22
N MET A 65 47.85 41.74 -11.41
CA MET A 65 48.83 42.36 -12.30
C MET A 65 50.26 42.19 -11.78
N GLN A 66 50.50 42.23 -10.46
CA GLN A 66 51.81 41.85 -9.88
C GLN A 66 52.20 40.39 -10.17
N ALA A 67 51.25 39.46 -10.11
CA ALA A 67 51.49 38.06 -10.45
C ALA A 67 51.81 37.89 -11.96
N ILE A 68 51.12 38.64 -12.83
CA ILE A 68 51.41 38.70 -14.26
C ILE A 68 52.81 39.27 -14.50
N ASP A 69 53.18 40.38 -13.84
CA ASP A 69 54.49 41.02 -13.96
C ASP A 69 55.62 40.07 -13.56
N ALA A 70 55.44 39.31 -12.47
CA ALA A 70 56.41 38.30 -12.04
C ALA A 70 56.65 37.26 -13.14
N LYS A 71 55.60 36.79 -13.82
CA LYS A 71 55.73 35.86 -14.94
C LYS A 71 56.38 36.51 -16.16
N ILE A 72 56.02 37.75 -16.49
CA ILE A 72 56.67 38.52 -17.58
C ILE A 72 58.17 38.63 -17.31
N ASN A 73 58.58 39.00 -16.10
CA ASN A 73 59.99 39.18 -15.73
C ASN A 73 60.79 37.87 -15.76
N THR A 74 60.14 36.73 -15.55
CA THR A 74 60.78 35.40 -15.68
C THR A 74 60.85 34.89 -17.13
N SER A 75 60.14 35.55 -18.06
CA SER A 75 60.09 35.16 -19.47
C SER A 75 61.36 35.60 -20.20
N ARG A 76 61.95 34.69 -20.98
CA ARG A 76 63.15 34.98 -21.78
C ARG A 76 62.84 35.65 -23.12
N THR A 77 61.60 35.54 -23.58
CA THR A 77 61.08 36.11 -24.81
C THR A 77 59.95 37.09 -24.50
N ARG A 78 59.49 37.84 -25.50
CA ARG A 78 58.35 38.76 -25.35
C ARG A 78 57.14 38.01 -24.81
N ALA A 79 56.49 38.55 -23.78
CA ALA A 79 55.30 37.94 -23.20
C ALA A 79 54.04 38.36 -23.96
N LEU A 80 53.10 37.45 -24.18
CA LEU A 80 51.75 37.75 -24.68
C LEU A 80 50.74 37.35 -23.61
N VAL A 81 50.09 38.35 -23.00
CA VAL A 81 49.10 38.18 -21.94
C VAL A 81 47.71 38.02 -22.55
N LEU A 82 47.01 36.95 -22.18
CA LEU A 82 45.67 36.59 -22.67
C LEU A 82 44.71 36.35 -21.50
N GLY A 83 43.42 36.59 -21.70
CA GLY A 83 42.39 36.30 -20.70
C GLY A 83 42.02 37.47 -19.79
N LEU A 84 42.54 38.67 -20.06
CA LEU A 84 42.14 39.87 -19.32
C LEU A 84 40.68 40.24 -19.57
N ASP A 85 40.14 40.00 -20.77
CA ASP A 85 38.71 40.19 -21.05
C ASP A 85 37.83 39.29 -20.17
N ALA A 86 38.18 38.01 -20.04
CA ALA A 86 37.44 37.07 -19.20
C ALA A 86 37.50 37.45 -17.71
N TYR A 87 38.62 38.00 -17.25
CA TYR A 87 38.77 38.51 -15.89
C TYR A 87 37.97 39.81 -15.67
N LEU A 88 38.07 40.77 -16.61
CA LEU A 88 37.32 42.02 -16.61
C LEU A 88 35.80 41.79 -16.58
N ALA A 89 35.31 40.79 -17.31
CA ALA A 89 33.89 40.44 -17.34
C ALA A 89 33.34 39.93 -15.99
N LEU A 90 34.20 39.59 -15.03
CA LEU A 90 33.82 39.21 -13.67
C LEU A 90 33.87 40.38 -12.68
N LEU A 91 34.47 41.52 -13.05
CA LEU A 91 34.70 42.65 -12.15
C LEU A 91 33.61 43.72 -12.24
N ASP A 92 33.34 44.39 -11.12
CA ASP A 92 32.51 45.59 -11.12
C ASP A 92 33.25 46.81 -11.71
N ALA A 93 32.52 47.92 -11.91
CA ALA A 93 33.06 49.10 -12.57
C ALA A 93 34.27 49.72 -11.83
N ASP A 94 34.27 49.69 -10.50
CA ASP A 94 35.36 50.25 -9.70
C ASP A 94 36.63 49.40 -9.85
N ALA A 95 36.50 48.07 -9.78
CA ALA A 95 37.62 47.16 -9.98
C ALA A 95 38.12 47.19 -11.44
N VAL A 96 37.24 47.37 -12.43
CA VAL A 96 37.64 47.60 -13.83
C VAL A 96 38.49 48.87 -13.95
N ALA A 97 38.09 49.97 -13.31
CA ALA A 97 38.86 51.21 -13.32
C ALA A 97 40.25 51.05 -12.69
N VAL A 98 40.36 50.26 -11.61
CA VAL A 98 41.66 49.92 -11.00
C VAL A 98 42.52 49.14 -12.00
N LEU A 99 41.98 48.13 -12.69
CA LEU A 99 42.76 47.39 -13.70
C LEU A 99 43.22 48.29 -14.85
N GLN A 100 42.37 49.20 -15.32
CA GLN A 100 42.72 50.17 -16.35
C GLN A 100 43.86 51.09 -15.88
N SER A 101 43.82 51.57 -14.63
CA SER A 101 44.91 52.35 -14.03
C SER A 101 46.21 51.55 -13.91
N GLU A 102 46.14 50.27 -13.53
CA GLU A 102 47.28 49.37 -13.45
C GLU A 102 47.92 49.13 -14.83
N LEU A 103 47.10 48.94 -15.88
CA LEU A 103 47.58 48.85 -17.26
C LEU A 103 48.23 50.16 -17.72
N GLN A 104 47.62 51.30 -17.42
CA GLN A 104 48.17 52.61 -17.76
C GLN A 104 49.53 52.84 -17.10
N GLY A 105 49.67 52.53 -15.80
CA GLY A 105 50.93 52.65 -15.09
C GLY A 105 52.05 51.84 -15.74
N ARG A 106 51.76 50.62 -16.22
CA ARG A 106 52.73 49.77 -16.92
C ARG A 106 53.14 50.31 -18.29
N LEU A 107 52.21 50.96 -19.00
CA LEU A 107 52.52 51.66 -20.25
C LEU A 107 53.40 52.89 -20.00
N ASP A 108 53.14 53.64 -18.92
CA ASP A 108 53.89 54.84 -18.55
C ASP A 108 55.30 54.51 -18.04
N ASP A 109 55.43 53.48 -17.20
CA ASP A 109 56.71 52.99 -16.70
C ASP A 109 57.59 52.43 -17.82
N ASN A 110 56.96 51.78 -18.82
CA ASN A 110 57.62 51.28 -20.03
C ASN A 110 58.77 50.27 -19.74
N MET A 111 58.65 49.53 -18.63
CA MET A 111 59.68 48.59 -18.15
C MET A 111 59.45 47.12 -18.55
N LEU A 112 58.23 46.76 -18.98
CA LEU A 112 57.83 45.37 -19.20
C LEU A 112 57.86 44.98 -20.69
N ASN A 113 58.46 43.84 -21.01
CA ASN A 113 58.48 43.28 -22.36
C ASN A 113 57.24 42.42 -22.66
N ALA A 114 56.07 43.06 -22.77
CA ALA A 114 54.79 42.38 -22.90
C ALA A 114 53.83 42.99 -23.93
N ASP A 115 53.01 42.16 -24.55
CA ASP A 115 51.80 42.55 -25.26
C ASP A 115 50.59 42.05 -24.49
N TYR A 116 49.60 42.90 -24.27
CA TYR A 116 48.31 42.55 -23.67
C TYR A 116 47.25 42.51 -24.77
N LEU A 117 46.67 41.35 -25.02
CA LEU A 117 45.59 41.21 -26.01
C LEU A 117 44.24 41.45 -25.32
N LEU A 118 43.49 42.43 -25.83
CA LEU A 118 42.15 42.78 -25.36
C LEU A 118 41.17 42.83 -26.53
N SER A 119 39.89 42.59 -26.26
CA SER A 119 38.82 42.83 -27.21
C SER A 119 38.50 44.31 -27.37
N ALA A 120 37.86 44.65 -28.50
CA ALA A 120 37.31 45.98 -28.71
C ALA A 120 36.30 46.41 -27.62
N TYR A 121 35.62 45.45 -26.98
CA TYR A 121 34.66 45.69 -25.90
C TYR A 121 35.31 46.21 -24.61
N ASN A 122 36.54 45.80 -24.33
CA ASN A 122 37.30 46.21 -23.16
C ASN A 122 38.49 47.10 -23.52
N ALA A 123 38.40 47.81 -24.65
CA ALA A 123 39.44 48.73 -25.08
C ALA A 123 39.65 49.82 -24.01
N PRO A 124 40.90 50.08 -23.56
CA PRO A 124 41.16 51.12 -22.57
C PRO A 124 40.82 52.51 -23.10
N ASP A 125 40.07 53.29 -22.31
CA ASP A 125 39.82 54.71 -22.60
C ASP A 125 40.99 55.57 -22.09
N LEU A 126 42.05 55.63 -22.89
CA LEU A 126 43.29 56.34 -22.56
C LEU A 126 43.57 57.48 -23.54
N ALA A 127 44.33 58.48 -23.08
CA ALA A 127 44.64 59.67 -23.86
C ALA A 127 45.23 59.37 -25.26
N PRO A 128 44.92 60.16 -26.30
CA PRO A 128 45.37 59.89 -27.68
C PRO A 128 46.88 59.64 -27.85
N ARG A 129 47.71 60.23 -26.97
CA ARG A 129 49.17 60.03 -26.92
C ARG A 129 49.60 58.56 -26.92
N TYR A 130 48.82 57.66 -26.30
CA TYR A 130 49.16 56.23 -26.25
C TYR A 130 48.96 55.55 -27.60
N GLN A 131 48.03 56.04 -28.42
CA GLN A 131 47.84 55.57 -29.79
C GLN A 131 48.87 56.15 -30.76
N GLU A 132 49.32 57.39 -30.53
CA GLU A 132 50.38 58.05 -31.30
C GLU A 132 51.76 57.41 -31.03
N ALA A 133 52.01 57.01 -29.78
CA ALA A 133 53.21 56.28 -29.36
C ALA A 133 53.20 54.79 -29.73
N CYS A 134 52.13 54.30 -30.37
CA CYS A 134 51.90 52.87 -30.64
C CYS A 134 51.94 51.97 -29.39
N SER A 135 51.63 52.53 -28.21
CA SER A 135 51.45 51.79 -26.96
C SER A 135 50.08 51.11 -26.89
N ILE A 136 49.08 51.62 -27.63
CA ILE A 136 47.79 50.96 -27.85
C ILE A 136 47.56 50.85 -29.36
N ILE A 137 47.30 49.63 -29.81
CA ILE A 137 47.19 49.28 -31.23
C ILE A 137 45.81 48.68 -31.47
N PHE A 138 45.02 49.32 -32.33
CA PHE A 138 43.72 48.82 -32.74
C PHE A 138 43.84 48.09 -34.08
N ILE A 139 43.34 46.86 -34.16
CA ILE A 139 43.28 46.10 -35.41
C ILE A 139 41.91 46.31 -36.05
N GLU A 140 41.91 46.59 -37.36
CA GLU A 140 40.68 46.77 -38.14
C GLU A 140 40.02 45.42 -38.45
N GLY A 141 38.70 45.39 -38.36
CA GLY A 141 37.87 44.24 -38.69
C GLY A 141 36.44 44.46 -38.17
N ASP A 142 35.54 43.55 -38.56
CA ASP A 142 34.17 43.58 -38.09
C ASP A 142 34.08 43.15 -36.63
N GLU A 143 33.25 43.85 -35.84
CA GLU A 143 32.96 43.50 -34.46
C GLU A 143 32.09 42.24 -34.38
N GLU A 144 32.44 41.34 -33.47
CA GLU A 144 31.76 40.05 -33.30
C GLU A 144 30.56 40.19 -32.37
N VAL A 145 29.35 39.78 -32.79
CA VAL A 145 28.17 39.75 -31.91
C VAL A 145 28.30 38.61 -30.90
N LEU A 146 28.31 38.94 -29.60
CA LEU A 146 28.49 37.98 -28.53
C LEU A 146 27.19 37.62 -27.82
N GLU A 147 27.06 36.37 -27.40
CA GLU A 147 26.03 35.98 -26.43
C GLU A 147 26.31 36.61 -25.06
N PRO A 148 25.26 36.90 -24.25
CA PRO A 148 25.45 37.39 -22.90
C PRO A 148 26.34 36.46 -22.07
N PHE A 149 27.32 37.04 -21.37
CA PHE A 149 28.14 36.31 -20.41
C PHE A 149 27.48 36.30 -19.04
N SER A 150 27.23 35.10 -18.49
CA SER A 150 26.68 34.96 -17.14
C SER A 150 27.34 33.81 -16.38
N VAL A 151 27.48 33.99 -15.07
CA VAL A 151 28.07 33.02 -14.16
C VAL A 151 27.15 32.83 -12.97
N GLN A 152 26.76 31.60 -12.68
CA GLN A 152 26.06 31.26 -11.44
C GLN A 152 27.05 30.71 -10.43
N ALA A 153 27.18 31.38 -9.28
CA ALA A 153 28.12 31.01 -8.23
C ALA A 153 27.41 30.31 -7.07
N TYR A 154 27.91 29.14 -6.69
CA TYR A 154 27.38 28.27 -5.65
C TYR A 154 28.43 27.95 -4.59
N SER A 155 27.99 27.56 -3.39
CA SER A 155 28.84 26.98 -2.36
C SER A 155 29.09 25.49 -2.62
N ASP A 156 30.32 25.05 -2.37
CA ASP A 156 30.72 23.63 -2.41
C ASP A 156 30.00 22.76 -1.36
N GLU A 157 29.34 23.39 -0.40
CA GLU A 157 28.45 22.74 0.57
C GLU A 157 27.23 22.10 -0.12
N TRP A 158 26.66 22.80 -1.10
CA TRP A 158 25.41 22.41 -1.76
C TRP A 158 25.61 21.78 -3.12
N VAL A 159 26.73 22.07 -3.78
CA VAL A 159 27.04 21.58 -5.12
C VAL A 159 28.46 21.03 -5.11
N LYS A 160 28.59 19.70 -5.18
CA LYS A 160 29.89 19.06 -5.36
C LYS A 160 30.15 18.75 -6.82
N PRO A 161 31.42 18.77 -7.25
CA PRO A 161 31.69 18.78 -8.66
C PRO A 161 32.21 17.44 -9.18
N GLU A 162 31.93 17.16 -10.46
CA GLU A 162 32.84 16.39 -11.33
C GLU A 162 34.03 17.26 -11.83
N GLY A 163 34.49 18.22 -11.01
CA GLY A 163 35.54 19.21 -11.30
C GLY A 163 35.29 20.57 -10.65
N ALA A 164 35.98 20.89 -9.55
CA ALA A 164 35.83 22.18 -8.86
C ALA A 164 36.16 23.32 -9.81
N ILE A 165 35.18 24.18 -10.10
CA ILE A 165 35.38 25.36 -10.93
C ILE A 165 35.61 26.54 -9.98
N GLY A 166 36.80 26.65 -9.40
CA GLY A 166 37.26 27.90 -8.80
C GLY A 166 37.51 28.95 -9.89
N TYR A 167 37.85 30.18 -9.51
CA TYR A 167 38.06 31.26 -10.50
C TYR A 167 39.14 30.91 -11.55
N LYS A 168 40.19 30.19 -11.15
CA LYS A 168 41.22 29.70 -12.07
C LYS A 168 40.64 28.78 -13.15
N GLN A 169 39.89 27.76 -12.76
CA GLN A 169 39.29 26.81 -13.71
C GLN A 169 38.23 27.49 -14.57
N LEU A 170 37.43 28.40 -14.00
CA LEU A 170 36.45 29.21 -14.76
C LEU A 170 37.17 29.99 -15.87
N LEU A 171 38.17 30.78 -15.51
CA LEU A 171 38.95 31.58 -16.47
C LEU A 171 39.72 30.72 -17.48
N GLY A 172 40.01 29.45 -17.14
CA GLY A 172 40.59 28.48 -18.07
C GLY A 172 39.60 27.92 -19.10
N GLN A 173 38.30 27.95 -18.82
CA GLN A 173 37.22 27.46 -19.69
C GLN A 173 36.58 28.56 -20.54
N VAL A 174 36.56 29.79 -20.03
CA VAL A 174 35.99 30.95 -20.72
C VAL A 174 36.90 31.36 -21.88
N ASN A 175 36.29 31.81 -22.99
CA ASN A 175 37.04 32.37 -24.11
C ASN A 175 37.89 33.57 -23.63
N LEU A 176 39.20 33.50 -23.87
CA LEU A 176 40.19 34.45 -23.36
C LEU A 176 40.10 35.86 -23.95
N HIS A 177 39.40 36.02 -25.09
CA HIS A 177 39.26 37.28 -25.82
C HIS A 177 37.84 37.83 -25.75
N ALA A 178 36.84 36.96 -25.89
CA ALA A 178 35.43 37.36 -25.96
C ALA A 178 34.58 36.46 -25.04
N PRO A 179 34.50 36.77 -23.73
CA PRO A 179 33.73 35.96 -22.79
C PRO A 179 32.23 36.00 -23.15
N ALA A 180 31.63 34.84 -23.36
CA ALA A 180 30.23 34.67 -23.75
C ALA A 180 29.71 33.32 -23.25
N GLY A 181 28.40 33.21 -23.01
CA GLY A 181 27.75 31.98 -22.57
C GLY A 181 27.54 31.90 -21.05
N ASN A 182 27.02 30.76 -20.59
CA ASN A 182 26.62 30.54 -19.21
C ASN A 182 27.55 29.54 -18.51
N TYR A 183 28.11 29.94 -17.37
CA TYR A 183 29.05 29.14 -16.61
C TYR A 183 28.61 28.93 -15.17
N THR A 184 29.10 27.85 -14.55
CA THR A 184 28.90 27.56 -13.12
C THR A 184 30.22 27.75 -12.40
N LEU A 185 30.19 28.48 -11.28
CA LEU A 185 31.32 28.74 -10.40
C LEU A 185 31.02 28.10 -9.04
N ILE A 186 31.94 27.28 -8.52
CA ILE A 186 31.75 26.59 -7.23
C ILE A 186 32.88 27.01 -6.31
N LEU A 187 32.53 27.71 -5.23
CA LEU A 187 33.48 28.30 -4.30
C LEU A 187 33.39 27.62 -2.94
N LYS A 188 34.55 27.42 -2.32
CA LYS A 188 34.66 26.72 -1.04
C LYS A 188 34.09 27.57 0.09
N LYS A 189 33.06 27.07 0.76
CA LYS A 189 32.41 27.66 1.96
C LYS A 189 32.03 29.14 1.78
N ILE A 190 31.59 29.53 0.59
CA ILE A 190 31.10 30.89 0.37
C ILE A 190 29.74 31.06 1.06
N THR A 191 29.59 32.16 1.80
CA THR A 191 28.36 32.49 2.55
C THR A 191 27.81 33.87 2.23
N GLU A 192 28.57 34.69 1.49
CA GLU A 192 28.20 36.05 1.11
C GLU A 192 28.75 36.41 -0.28
N LYS A 193 28.16 37.44 -0.90
CA LYS A 193 28.64 37.97 -2.19
C LYS A 193 30.02 38.58 -2.01
N GLN A 194 30.90 38.38 -2.99
CA GLN A 194 32.24 38.97 -2.96
C GLN A 194 32.24 40.42 -3.46
N VAL A 195 32.99 41.27 -2.80
CA VAL A 195 33.20 42.69 -3.18
C VAL A 195 34.07 42.75 -4.44
N GLY A 196 33.84 43.72 -5.32
CA GLY A 196 34.62 43.88 -6.56
C GLY A 196 34.12 43.03 -7.73
N ILE A 197 33.05 42.26 -7.53
CA ILE A 197 32.49 41.33 -8.53
C ILE A 197 31.26 41.94 -9.21
N SER A 198 31.20 41.81 -10.53
CA SER A 198 30.11 42.31 -11.37
C SER A 198 28.82 41.52 -11.21
N ASN A 199 27.69 42.14 -11.60
CA ASN A 199 26.38 41.49 -11.65
C ASN A 199 26.26 40.36 -12.69
N THR A 200 27.26 40.18 -13.56
CA THR A 200 27.39 38.98 -14.41
C THR A 200 27.54 37.71 -13.58
N VAL A 201 28.05 37.82 -12.34
CA VAL A 201 28.13 36.71 -11.37
C VAL A 201 26.95 36.76 -10.41
N SER A 202 26.01 35.84 -10.57
CA SER A 202 24.87 35.65 -9.68
C SER A 202 25.22 34.65 -8.57
N PHE A 203 25.42 35.15 -7.35
CA PHE A 203 25.65 34.32 -6.17
C PHE A 203 24.34 33.73 -5.66
N ILE A 204 24.18 32.40 -5.81
CA ILE A 204 23.02 31.62 -5.38
C ILE A 204 23.39 30.92 -4.07
N LEU A 205 23.12 31.61 -2.96
CA LEU A 205 23.57 31.19 -1.62
C LEU A 205 22.43 30.60 -0.77
N ASP A 206 21.19 31.00 -1.05
CA ASP A 206 20.03 30.47 -0.35
C ASP A 206 19.75 29.02 -0.79
N PRO A 207 19.63 28.05 0.14
CA PRO A 207 19.40 26.64 -0.18
C PRO A 207 18.18 26.39 -1.09
N ARG A 208 17.11 27.20 -0.98
CA ARG A 208 15.91 27.07 -1.83
C ARG A 208 16.21 27.52 -3.26
N ASP A 209 16.94 28.61 -3.42
CA ASP A 209 17.38 29.02 -4.75
C ASP A 209 18.35 28.00 -5.38
N VAL A 210 19.25 27.40 -4.59
CA VAL A 210 20.14 26.33 -5.08
C VAL A 210 19.33 25.11 -5.53
N ALA A 211 18.37 24.67 -4.73
CA ALA A 211 17.50 23.54 -5.06
C ALA A 211 16.76 23.76 -6.39
N ILE A 212 16.16 24.94 -6.58
CA ILE A 212 15.38 25.26 -7.78
C ILE A 212 16.29 25.45 -9.01
N GLN A 213 17.36 26.24 -8.88
CA GLN A 213 18.16 26.64 -10.03
C GLN A 213 19.15 25.56 -10.47
N PHE A 214 19.80 24.88 -9.52
CA PHE A 214 20.81 23.86 -9.82
C PHE A 214 20.19 22.47 -9.96
N TYR A 215 19.42 22.03 -8.97
CA TYR A 215 18.86 20.68 -8.94
C TYR A 215 17.49 20.54 -9.60
N ARG A 216 16.86 21.64 -10.04
CA ARG A 216 15.47 21.69 -10.53
C ARG A 216 14.47 21.07 -9.56
N LEU A 217 14.77 21.18 -8.26
CA LEU A 217 13.97 20.74 -7.15
C LEU A 217 13.07 21.89 -6.68
N ASP A 218 11.92 22.02 -7.31
CA ASP A 218 10.83 22.87 -6.83
C ASP A 218 9.93 22.05 -5.90
N ALA A 219 10.26 22.09 -4.61
CA ALA A 219 9.60 21.32 -3.57
C ALA A 219 9.36 22.18 -2.34
N ASP A 220 8.14 22.12 -1.81
CA ASP A 220 7.82 22.76 -0.55
C ASP A 220 8.31 21.92 0.64
N LEU A 221 9.63 21.90 0.81
CA LEU A 221 10.33 21.21 1.90
C LEU A 221 10.71 22.23 2.99
N GLY A 222 10.67 21.77 4.24
CA GLY A 222 11.21 22.53 5.36
C GLY A 222 12.71 22.80 5.19
N GLU A 223 13.20 23.89 5.76
CA GLU A 223 14.59 24.34 5.57
C GLU A 223 15.63 23.28 5.99
N ALA A 224 15.40 22.59 7.11
CA ALA A 224 16.27 21.52 7.59
C ALA A 224 16.32 20.33 6.62
N THR A 225 15.16 19.86 6.16
CA THR A 225 15.04 18.82 5.12
C THR A 225 15.78 19.21 3.85
N LEU A 226 15.57 20.44 3.38
CA LEU A 226 16.13 20.91 2.13
C LEU A 226 17.65 20.97 2.20
N LYS A 227 18.21 21.54 3.26
CA LYS A 227 19.66 21.57 3.48
C LYS A 227 20.24 20.16 3.54
N LEU A 228 19.64 19.26 4.33
CA LEU A 228 20.11 17.88 4.43
C LEU A 228 20.08 17.17 3.06
N LEU A 229 19.00 17.34 2.29
CA LEU A 229 18.88 16.77 0.97
C LEU A 229 19.96 17.33 0.03
N LEU A 230 20.18 18.64 -0.02
CA LEU A 230 21.22 19.25 -0.86
C LEU A 230 22.62 18.70 -0.54
N VAL A 231 22.99 18.57 0.73
CA VAL A 231 24.27 17.94 1.11
C VAL A 231 24.37 16.52 0.55
N LYS A 232 23.30 15.74 0.63
CA LYS A 232 23.27 14.35 0.14
C LYS A 232 23.30 14.27 -1.38
N LEU A 233 22.68 15.20 -2.09
CA LEU A 233 22.75 15.31 -3.55
C LEU A 233 24.15 15.71 -4.00
N ALA A 234 24.78 16.64 -3.30
CA ALA A 234 26.17 16.99 -3.53
C ALA A 234 27.08 15.77 -3.31
N GLU A 235 26.96 15.09 -2.17
CA GLU A 235 27.74 13.88 -1.85
C GLU A 235 27.59 12.76 -2.87
N SER A 236 26.39 12.57 -3.42
CA SER A 236 26.10 11.47 -4.36
C SER A 236 26.36 11.81 -5.82
N GLY A 237 26.34 13.11 -6.19
CA GLY A 237 26.36 13.54 -7.59
C GLY A 237 25.09 13.17 -8.38
N GLN A 238 24.03 12.73 -7.70
CA GLN A 238 22.79 12.28 -8.33
C GLN A 238 21.74 13.39 -8.41
N ALA A 239 20.85 13.28 -9.40
CA ALA A 239 19.64 14.09 -9.45
C ALA A 239 18.68 13.74 -8.27
N PRO A 240 17.86 14.68 -7.78
CA PRO A 240 16.98 14.48 -6.63
C PRO A 240 16.11 13.23 -6.72
N GLU A 241 15.46 13.03 -7.87
CA GLU A 241 14.58 11.87 -8.09
C GLU A 241 15.35 10.55 -8.01
N ILE A 242 16.52 10.47 -8.65
CA ILE A 242 17.34 9.25 -8.70
C ILE A 242 17.86 8.91 -7.29
N TYR A 243 18.31 9.91 -6.55
CA TYR A 243 18.79 9.73 -5.18
C TYR A 243 17.69 9.19 -4.27
N LEU A 244 16.53 9.85 -4.25
CA LEU A 244 15.41 9.48 -3.40
C LEU A 244 14.82 8.12 -3.80
N GLU A 245 14.78 7.78 -5.09
CA GLU A 245 14.37 6.46 -5.59
C GLU A 245 15.31 5.35 -5.16
N THR A 246 16.62 5.61 -5.16
CA THR A 246 17.63 4.64 -4.73
C THR A 246 17.46 4.35 -3.24
N LEU A 247 17.24 5.39 -2.43
CA LEU A 247 17.02 5.26 -0.98
C LEU A 247 15.67 4.62 -0.63
N PHE A 248 14.62 4.97 -1.38
CA PHE A 248 13.28 4.40 -1.18
C PHE A 248 13.21 2.95 -1.68
N GLY A 249 13.94 2.63 -2.74
CA GLY A 249 13.93 1.38 -3.48
C GLY A 249 12.85 1.39 -4.56
N ALA A 250 13.25 1.36 -5.83
CA ALA A 250 12.34 1.50 -6.98
C ALA A 250 11.13 0.53 -6.96
N ARG A 251 11.32 -0.70 -6.45
CA ARG A 251 10.23 -1.68 -6.31
C ARG A 251 9.15 -1.26 -5.30
N ASN A 252 9.51 -0.44 -4.32
CA ASN A 252 8.59 0.04 -3.28
C ASN A 252 7.75 1.23 -3.76
N ILE A 253 8.09 1.85 -4.89
CA ILE A 253 7.34 2.96 -5.48
C ILE A 253 6.16 2.39 -6.26
N SER A 254 5.23 1.81 -5.53
CA SER A 254 4.00 1.23 -6.05
C SER A 254 2.86 1.46 -5.04
N PRO A 255 1.59 1.43 -5.50
CA PRO A 255 0.45 1.59 -4.59
C PRO A 255 0.43 0.58 -3.43
N SER A 256 0.88 -0.65 -3.67
CA SER A 256 0.85 -1.75 -2.69
C SER A 256 2.02 -1.78 -1.71
N LEU A 257 3.16 -1.13 -2.02
CA LEU A 257 4.36 -1.19 -1.18
C LEU A 257 4.79 0.15 -0.59
N ALA A 258 4.33 1.27 -1.15
CA ALA A 258 4.77 2.59 -0.71
C ALA A 258 4.39 2.90 0.75
N LEU A 259 3.20 2.49 1.21
CA LEU A 259 2.79 2.62 2.62
C LEU A 259 3.78 1.92 3.55
N LYS A 260 4.05 0.64 3.29
CA LYS A 260 4.99 -0.17 4.07
C LYS A 260 6.34 0.50 4.16
N ARG A 261 6.88 0.93 3.01
CA ARG A 261 8.19 1.55 2.98
C ARG A 261 8.23 2.88 3.72
N LEU A 262 7.19 3.71 3.62
CA LEU A 262 7.10 4.96 4.38
C LEU A 262 7.05 4.75 5.90
N LEU A 263 6.45 3.65 6.37
CA LEU A 263 6.41 3.29 7.80
C LEU A 263 7.76 2.76 8.29
N GLU A 264 8.49 2.01 7.45
CA GLU A 264 9.83 1.49 7.76
C GLU A 264 10.92 2.57 7.80
N LEU A 265 10.75 3.65 7.03
CA LEU A 265 11.70 4.75 7.03
C LEU A 265 11.75 5.46 8.40
N PRO A 266 12.93 5.93 8.82
CA PRO A 266 13.08 6.71 10.05
C PRO A 266 12.27 8.01 9.97
N ALA A 267 11.84 8.50 11.14
CA ALA A 267 11.20 9.81 11.29
C ALA A 267 12.25 10.93 11.22
N ASP A 268 13.07 10.95 10.17
CA ASP A 268 14.13 11.92 9.98
C ASP A 268 13.69 13.08 9.08
N ASP A 269 14.58 14.07 8.92
CA ASP A 269 14.32 15.24 8.10
C ASP A 269 14.14 14.89 6.61
N LEU A 270 14.55 13.71 6.12
CA LEU A 270 14.36 13.31 4.72
C LEU A 270 13.00 12.68 4.43
N TRP A 271 12.22 12.35 5.47
CA TRP A 271 10.95 11.65 5.29
C TRP A 271 9.96 12.42 4.37
N SER A 272 9.88 13.74 4.49
CA SER A 272 9.06 14.59 3.62
C SER A 272 9.58 14.69 2.17
N ALA A 273 10.89 14.52 1.96
CA ALA A 273 11.46 14.45 0.61
C ALA A 273 11.02 13.16 -0.12
N HIS A 274 10.87 12.04 0.59
CA HIS A 274 10.30 10.82 0.01
C HIS A 274 8.84 11.00 -0.41
N ILE A 275 8.05 11.74 0.37
CA ILE A 275 6.68 12.11 0.00
C ILE A 275 6.66 12.92 -1.31
N TRP A 276 7.54 13.91 -1.45
CA TRP A 276 7.70 14.66 -2.69
C TRP A 276 8.03 13.75 -3.89
N ALA A 277 8.95 12.81 -3.73
CA ALA A 277 9.33 11.87 -4.79
C ALA A 277 8.14 10.98 -5.21
N LEU A 278 7.40 10.42 -4.25
CA LEU A 278 6.23 9.58 -4.52
C LEU A 278 5.14 10.33 -5.31
N ARG A 279 4.87 11.60 -4.97
CA ARG A 279 3.90 12.45 -5.69
C ARG A 279 4.20 12.61 -7.18
N ARG A 280 5.46 12.48 -7.58
CA ARG A 280 5.92 12.62 -8.98
C ARG A 280 5.97 11.31 -9.73
N ARG A 281 6.11 10.18 -9.03
CA ARG A 281 6.36 8.86 -9.63
C ARG A 281 5.13 7.96 -9.66
N LEU A 282 4.22 8.10 -8.71
CA LEU A 282 3.01 7.29 -8.67
C LEU A 282 1.95 7.81 -9.64
N ASP A 283 1.09 6.89 -10.08
CA ASP A 283 -0.08 7.22 -10.90
C ASP A 283 -0.98 8.22 -10.18
N LYS A 284 -1.43 9.26 -10.90
CA LYS A 284 -2.25 10.36 -10.33
C LYS A 284 -3.55 9.87 -9.69
N ASN A 285 -4.06 8.72 -10.14
CA ASN A 285 -5.26 8.11 -9.62
C ASN A 285 -4.95 6.96 -8.65
N SER A 286 -3.80 6.97 -7.97
CA SER A 286 -3.49 6.02 -6.90
C SER A 286 -4.01 6.53 -5.55
N TYR A 287 -4.52 5.61 -4.73
CA TYR A 287 -5.10 5.90 -3.43
C TYR A 287 -4.12 6.60 -2.50
N ILE A 288 -2.86 6.14 -2.47
CA ILE A 288 -1.84 6.72 -1.60
C ILE A 288 -1.58 8.20 -1.89
N LEU A 289 -1.81 8.69 -3.12
CA LEU A 289 -1.68 10.13 -3.41
C LEU A 289 -2.76 10.97 -2.72
N ASN A 290 -3.96 10.43 -2.50
CA ASN A 290 -4.99 11.07 -1.66
C ASN A 290 -4.57 11.10 -0.19
N VAL A 291 -3.74 10.14 0.25
CA VAL A 291 -3.24 10.08 1.63
C VAL A 291 -2.12 11.09 1.85
N ILE A 292 -1.22 11.21 0.88
CA ILE A 292 -0.03 12.04 0.96
C ILE A 292 -0.21 13.44 0.36
N SER A 293 -1.44 13.88 0.05
CA SER A 293 -1.73 15.21 -0.51
C SER A 293 -1.63 16.34 0.53
N ASP A 294 -2.08 16.08 1.76
CA ASP A 294 -2.17 17.07 2.85
C ASP A 294 -1.00 16.98 3.85
N ASN A 295 -1.09 17.71 4.98
CA ASN A 295 -0.19 17.65 6.14
C ASN A 295 -0.01 16.22 6.66
N ILE A 296 0.94 15.50 6.08
CA ILE A 296 1.27 14.11 6.36
C ILE A 296 2.59 14.08 7.14
N THR A 297 2.59 13.30 8.21
CA THR A 297 3.77 13.00 9.01
C THR A 297 3.85 11.49 9.17
N ARG A 298 5.02 10.97 9.50
CA ARG A 298 5.16 9.54 9.79
C ARG A 298 4.18 9.07 10.87
N ASN A 299 3.89 9.90 11.87
CA ASN A 299 3.02 9.55 13.00
C ASN A 299 1.53 9.48 12.64
N ASN A 300 1.06 10.27 11.67
CA ASN A 300 -0.34 10.25 11.25
C ASN A 300 -0.58 9.44 9.96
N LEU A 301 0.47 8.94 9.31
CA LEU A 301 0.39 8.24 8.03
C LEU A 301 -0.59 7.06 8.07
N LEU A 302 -0.41 6.13 9.00
CA LEU A 302 -1.24 4.93 9.04
C LEU A 302 -2.71 5.27 9.30
N ARG A 303 -2.99 6.19 10.23
CA ARG A 303 -4.35 6.65 10.51
C ARG A 303 -4.99 7.31 9.28
N LYS A 304 -4.27 8.22 8.61
CA LYS A 304 -4.75 8.86 7.38
C LYS A 304 -4.99 7.84 6.28
N TYR A 305 -4.15 6.81 6.17
CA TYR A 305 -4.26 5.76 5.17
C TYR A 305 -5.46 4.84 5.43
N VAL A 306 -5.72 4.48 6.69
CA VAL A 306 -6.79 3.54 7.05
C VAL A 306 -8.15 4.22 7.15
N ILE A 307 -8.20 5.47 7.63
CA ILE A 307 -9.44 6.17 8.01
C ILE A 307 -9.62 7.45 7.19
N ASP A 308 -8.84 8.49 7.48
CA ASP A 308 -9.20 9.86 7.10
C ASP A 308 -9.34 10.03 5.58
N SER A 309 -8.36 9.53 4.83
CA SER A 309 -8.38 9.61 3.36
C SER A 309 -9.39 8.63 2.77
N THR A 310 -9.60 7.46 3.40
CA THR A 310 -10.62 6.50 2.98
C THR A 310 -12.00 7.11 3.04
N ILE A 311 -12.33 7.81 4.13
CA ILE A 311 -13.61 8.50 4.31
C ILE A 311 -13.81 9.58 3.24
N SER A 312 -12.76 10.32 2.89
CA SER A 312 -12.85 11.38 1.88
C SER A 312 -13.13 10.87 0.46
N VAL A 313 -12.83 9.60 0.17
CA VAL A 313 -12.94 9.01 -1.17
C VAL A 313 -14.03 7.94 -1.30
N LEU A 314 -14.90 7.78 -0.30
CA LEU A 314 -15.94 6.73 -0.30
C LEU A 314 -16.81 6.76 -1.57
N SER A 315 -17.24 7.96 -1.96
CA SER A 315 -18.12 8.19 -3.11
C SER A 315 -17.36 8.59 -4.39
N ASP A 316 -16.02 8.43 -4.41
CA ASP A 316 -15.22 8.75 -5.60
C ASP A 316 -15.50 7.78 -6.75
N THR A 317 -15.41 8.27 -8.00
CA THR A 317 -15.54 7.43 -9.19
C THR A 317 -14.54 6.25 -9.24
N ASN A 318 -13.39 6.39 -8.60
CA ASN A 318 -12.33 5.39 -8.49
C ASN A 318 -12.37 4.61 -7.16
N ALA A 319 -13.41 4.75 -6.35
CA ALA A 319 -13.45 4.19 -4.99
C ALA A 319 -13.18 2.67 -4.94
N LYS A 320 -13.65 1.89 -5.92
CA LYS A 320 -13.35 0.45 -6.02
C LYS A 320 -11.86 0.18 -6.23
N LYS A 321 -11.18 0.97 -7.08
CA LYS A 321 -9.73 0.90 -7.28
C LYS A 321 -9.02 1.24 -5.97
N TYR A 322 -9.44 2.31 -5.30
CA TYR A 322 -8.85 2.75 -4.04
C TYR A 322 -9.00 1.73 -2.92
N ALA A 323 -10.17 1.10 -2.80
CA ALA A 323 -10.39 0.04 -1.83
C ALA A 323 -9.42 -1.14 -2.05
N ASN A 324 -9.23 -1.56 -3.30
CA ASN A 324 -8.29 -2.65 -3.61
C ASN A 324 -6.84 -2.27 -3.28
N GLU A 325 -6.38 -1.09 -3.71
CA GLU A 325 -5.02 -0.61 -3.39
C GLU A 325 -4.81 -0.50 -1.87
N ARG A 326 -5.80 0.01 -1.14
CA ARG A 326 -5.78 0.10 0.32
C ARG A 326 -5.61 -1.26 0.97
N ALA A 327 -6.42 -2.25 0.58
CA ALA A 327 -6.34 -3.60 1.14
C ALA A 327 -5.01 -4.29 0.81
N GLU A 328 -4.52 -4.16 -0.42
CA GLU A 328 -3.22 -4.72 -0.80
C GLU A 328 -2.06 -4.12 0.01
N ALA A 329 -2.07 -2.80 0.21
CA ALA A 329 -1.05 -2.12 1.01
C ALA A 329 -1.13 -2.50 2.49
N LEU A 330 -2.33 -2.60 3.07
CA LEU A 330 -2.52 -3.01 4.46
C LEU A 330 -2.16 -4.49 4.69
N LYS A 331 -2.31 -5.36 3.68
CA LYS A 331 -1.80 -6.74 3.75
C LYS A 331 -0.26 -6.80 3.75
N ALA A 332 0.43 -5.79 3.21
CA ALA A 332 1.88 -5.77 3.10
C ALA A 332 2.61 -5.28 4.37
N ILE A 333 1.91 -4.61 5.29
CA ILE A 333 2.50 -4.06 6.52
C ILE A 333 2.51 -5.08 7.66
N ASN A 334 3.54 -5.02 8.51
CA ASN A 334 3.70 -5.90 9.69
C ASN A 334 3.10 -5.28 10.97
N GLU A 335 2.28 -4.24 10.84
CA GLU A 335 1.67 -3.54 11.98
C GLU A 335 0.24 -4.01 12.21
N ASN A 336 -0.21 -4.00 13.48
CA ASN A 336 -1.61 -4.28 13.81
C ASN A 336 -2.45 -3.01 13.64
N TYR A 337 -3.26 -2.97 12.58
CA TYR A 337 -4.17 -1.87 12.26
C TYR A 337 -5.63 -2.16 12.60
N GLU A 338 -5.93 -3.25 13.31
CA GLU A 338 -7.31 -3.69 13.61
C GLU A 338 -8.11 -2.59 14.35
N SER A 339 -7.47 -1.88 15.29
CA SER A 339 -8.11 -0.80 16.03
C SER A 339 -8.56 0.36 15.13
N LEU A 340 -7.78 0.67 14.08
CA LEU A 340 -8.12 1.69 13.10
C LEU A 340 -9.25 1.22 12.17
N ILE A 341 -9.32 -0.08 11.86
CA ILE A 341 -10.44 -0.66 11.11
C ILE A 341 -11.74 -0.61 11.92
N VAL A 342 -11.68 -0.94 13.21
CA VAL A 342 -12.83 -0.80 14.12
C VAL A 342 -13.31 0.65 14.18
N GLU A 343 -12.39 1.61 14.25
CA GLU A 343 -12.72 3.02 14.23
C GLU A 343 -13.33 3.46 12.88
N PHE A 344 -12.73 3.04 11.76
CA PHE A 344 -13.28 3.29 10.41
C PHE A 344 -14.72 2.77 10.28
N ILE A 345 -14.99 1.55 10.74
CA ILE A 345 -16.33 0.97 10.77
C ILE A 345 -17.27 1.82 11.64
N GLY A 346 -16.81 2.27 12.81
CA GLY A 346 -17.56 3.15 13.69
C GLY A 346 -17.97 4.47 13.02
N GLN A 347 -17.05 5.11 12.30
CA GLN A 347 -17.28 6.39 11.61
C GLN A 347 -18.13 6.24 10.33
N THR A 348 -18.10 5.08 9.68
CA THR A 348 -18.77 4.85 8.38
C THR A 348 -20.00 3.94 8.47
N ARG A 349 -20.46 3.62 9.68
CA ARG A 349 -21.53 2.65 9.96
C ARG A 349 -22.81 2.85 9.13
N ASN A 350 -23.18 4.09 8.86
CA ASN A 350 -24.41 4.45 8.13
C ASN A 350 -24.16 4.88 6.67
N LEU A 351 -22.93 4.73 6.17
CA LEU A 351 -22.54 5.11 4.81
C LEU A 351 -22.44 3.87 3.93
N ASN A 352 -23.37 3.71 2.99
CA ASN A 352 -23.43 2.53 2.12
C ASN A 352 -22.16 2.35 1.28
N ASP A 353 -21.61 3.46 0.76
CA ASP A 353 -20.40 3.48 -0.07
C ASP A 353 -19.14 2.92 0.62
N ALA A 354 -19.16 2.83 1.96
CA ALA A 354 -18.08 2.23 2.74
C ALA A 354 -17.98 0.70 2.58
N LEU A 355 -19.02 0.03 2.07
CA LEU A 355 -19.04 -1.44 1.93
C LEU A 355 -17.81 -1.95 1.17
N GLN A 356 -17.46 -1.32 0.04
CA GLN A 356 -16.33 -1.75 -0.79
C GLN A 356 -14.97 -1.69 -0.09
N PHE A 357 -14.84 -0.88 0.98
CA PHE A 357 -13.62 -0.71 1.76
C PHE A 357 -13.51 -1.68 2.95
N LEU A 358 -14.52 -2.55 3.16
CA LEU A 358 -14.49 -3.65 4.14
C LEU A 358 -13.83 -4.89 3.54
N ASN A 359 -12.62 -4.73 2.99
CA ASN A 359 -11.94 -5.72 2.15
C ASN A 359 -10.54 -6.10 2.66
N CYS A 360 -10.22 -5.80 3.92
CA CYS A 360 -8.97 -6.21 4.57
C CYS A 360 -9.07 -7.61 5.23
N GLU A 361 -10.25 -8.24 5.15
CA GLU A 361 -10.58 -9.57 5.67
C GLU A 361 -10.54 -9.70 7.20
N THR A 362 -10.55 -8.57 7.92
CA THR A 362 -10.46 -8.59 9.37
C THR A 362 -11.74 -9.13 10.03
N PHE A 363 -11.64 -9.59 11.28
CA PHE A 363 -12.81 -10.07 11.99
C PHE A 363 -13.84 -8.95 12.19
N ALA A 364 -13.40 -7.73 12.51
CA ALA A 364 -14.29 -6.58 12.63
C ALA A 364 -15.05 -6.28 11.33
N GLU A 365 -14.38 -6.35 10.17
CA GLU A 365 -15.03 -6.19 8.87
C GLU A 365 -16.04 -7.28 8.60
N ARG A 366 -15.71 -8.56 8.87
CA ARG A 366 -16.65 -9.69 8.71
C ARG A 366 -17.93 -9.49 9.53
N VAL A 367 -17.81 -9.03 10.78
CA VAL A 367 -18.97 -8.71 11.63
C VAL A 367 -19.79 -7.57 11.03
N GLU A 368 -19.16 -6.51 10.55
CA GLU A 368 -19.84 -5.37 9.92
C GLU A 368 -20.51 -5.75 8.60
N ILE A 369 -19.89 -6.61 7.78
CA ILE A 369 -20.46 -7.13 6.53
C ILE A 369 -21.73 -7.94 6.85
N VAL A 370 -21.71 -8.81 7.86
CA VAL A 370 -22.90 -9.56 8.30
C VAL A 370 -24.00 -8.61 8.78
N ARG A 371 -23.64 -7.54 9.51
CA ARG A 371 -24.58 -6.51 9.97
C ARG A 371 -25.24 -5.73 8.83
N ARG A 372 -24.48 -5.39 7.79
CA ARG A 372 -25.03 -4.71 6.62
C ARG A 372 -25.90 -5.68 5.80
N ALA A 373 -25.43 -6.91 5.59
CA ALA A 373 -26.19 -7.96 4.91
C ALA A 373 -27.52 -8.30 5.62
N SER A 374 -27.59 -8.20 6.96
CA SER A 374 -28.83 -8.43 7.71
C SER A 374 -29.90 -7.38 7.44
N MET A 375 -29.52 -6.20 6.96
CA MET A 375 -30.41 -5.10 6.60
C MET A 375 -30.88 -5.17 5.13
N GLU A 376 -30.30 -6.05 4.32
CA GLU A 376 -30.63 -6.20 2.90
C GLU A 376 -31.88 -7.04 2.66
N ASN A 377 -32.45 -6.91 1.46
CA ASN A 377 -33.52 -7.82 1.01
C ASN A 377 -32.93 -9.16 0.51
N LEU A 378 -32.76 -10.10 1.44
CA LEU A 378 -32.20 -11.43 1.17
C LEU A 378 -33.16 -12.40 0.45
N SER A 379 -34.31 -11.95 -0.07
CA SER A 379 -35.31 -12.83 -0.71
C SER A 379 -34.78 -13.55 -1.95
N TYR A 380 -33.82 -12.96 -2.64
CA TYR A 380 -33.17 -13.53 -3.83
C TYR A 380 -31.78 -14.11 -3.54
N GLY A 381 -31.40 -14.23 -2.26
CA GLY A 381 -30.06 -14.60 -1.82
C GLY A 381 -29.24 -13.41 -1.34
N LEU A 382 -27.98 -13.65 -1.00
CA LEU A 382 -27.03 -12.61 -0.61
C LEU A 382 -26.65 -11.77 -1.84
N PRO A 383 -26.69 -10.42 -1.78
CA PRO A 383 -26.24 -9.60 -2.90
C PRO A 383 -24.76 -9.84 -3.20
N LYS A 384 -24.39 -9.71 -4.48
CA LYS A 384 -23.09 -10.16 -5.00
C LYS A 384 -21.92 -9.45 -4.31
N GLU A 385 -22.07 -8.16 -4.02
CA GLU A 385 -21.04 -7.31 -3.42
C GLU A 385 -20.61 -7.83 -2.05
N TYR A 386 -21.57 -8.29 -1.24
CA TYR A 386 -21.28 -8.92 0.06
C TYR A 386 -20.55 -10.26 -0.10
N GLY A 387 -20.91 -11.04 -1.13
CA GLY A 387 -20.26 -12.31 -1.41
C GLY A 387 -18.84 -12.17 -1.94
N GLU A 388 -18.53 -11.11 -2.69
CA GLU A 388 -17.16 -10.78 -3.11
C GLU A 388 -16.28 -10.42 -1.90
N LEU A 389 -16.83 -9.74 -0.88
CA LEU A 389 -16.10 -9.31 0.31
C LEU A 389 -15.99 -10.40 1.40
N PHE A 390 -17.03 -11.21 1.56
CA PHE A 390 -17.05 -12.31 2.54
C PHE A 390 -17.56 -13.61 1.88
N PRO A 391 -16.71 -14.32 1.12
CA PRO A 391 -17.10 -15.51 0.37
C PRO A 391 -17.74 -16.60 1.21
N THR A 392 -17.30 -16.76 2.45
CA THR A 392 -17.83 -17.79 3.37
C THR A 392 -19.26 -17.48 3.85
N LEU A 393 -19.64 -16.20 3.90
CA LEU A 393 -21.05 -15.83 4.08
C LEU A 393 -21.87 -16.19 2.83
N ALA A 394 -21.33 -16.00 1.63
CA ALA A 394 -21.99 -16.43 0.40
C ALA A 394 -22.15 -17.96 0.32
N ASP A 395 -21.15 -18.71 0.76
CA ASP A 395 -21.17 -20.19 0.85
C ASP A 395 -22.33 -20.66 1.75
N TYR A 396 -22.61 -19.97 2.87
CA TYR A 396 -23.77 -20.25 3.72
C TYR A 396 -25.11 -20.03 3.01
N PHE A 397 -25.19 -19.04 2.12
CA PHE A 397 -26.38 -18.80 1.29
C PHE A 397 -26.43 -19.63 0.00
N SER A 398 -25.42 -20.48 -0.26
CA SER A 398 -25.29 -21.16 -1.54
C SER A 398 -26.54 -21.99 -1.88
N PRO A 399 -27.07 -21.84 -3.11
CA PRO A 399 -28.14 -22.71 -3.62
C PRO A 399 -27.59 -24.01 -4.23
N SER A 400 -26.27 -24.24 -4.21
CA SER A 400 -25.63 -25.36 -4.92
C SER A 400 -25.92 -26.74 -4.32
N PHE A 401 -26.48 -26.78 -3.11
CA PHE A 401 -26.89 -28.02 -2.45
C PHE A 401 -28.42 -28.08 -2.37
N GLU A 402 -28.98 -29.17 -2.88
CA GLU A 402 -30.40 -29.47 -2.76
C GLU A 402 -30.58 -30.61 -1.75
N TYR A 403 -31.39 -30.34 -0.73
CA TYR A 403 -31.92 -31.35 0.17
C TYR A 403 -32.88 -32.21 -0.67
N ASP A 404 -32.86 -33.54 -0.63
CA ASP A 404 -33.67 -34.44 -1.50
C ASP A 404 -35.21 -34.28 -1.35
N ASP A 405 -35.67 -33.24 -0.67
CA ASP A 405 -37.05 -32.86 -0.45
C ASP A 405 -37.26 -31.36 -0.69
N ARG A 406 -38.32 -31.02 -1.42
CA ARG A 406 -38.64 -29.63 -1.79
C ARG A 406 -39.03 -28.77 -0.59
N GLU A 407 -39.71 -29.35 0.40
CA GLU A 407 -40.12 -28.64 1.61
C GLU A 407 -38.91 -28.34 2.50
N ILE A 408 -38.00 -29.30 2.68
CA ILE A 408 -36.72 -29.12 3.39
C ILE A 408 -35.87 -28.04 2.71
N ASN A 409 -35.74 -28.09 1.38
CA ASN A 409 -35.04 -27.05 0.59
C ASN A 409 -35.60 -25.65 0.87
N THR A 410 -36.93 -25.52 0.75
CA THR A 410 -37.61 -24.24 0.92
C THR A 410 -37.48 -23.75 2.36
N TYR A 411 -37.59 -24.66 3.34
CA TYR A 411 -37.43 -24.37 4.75
C TYR A 411 -36.04 -23.82 5.06
N PHE A 412 -34.97 -24.53 4.71
CA PHE A 412 -33.62 -24.09 5.04
C PHE A 412 -33.17 -22.85 4.27
N LYS A 413 -33.65 -22.67 3.02
CA LYS A 413 -33.41 -21.42 2.28
C LYS A 413 -33.99 -20.21 3.01
N GLU A 414 -35.24 -20.31 3.48
CA GLU A 414 -35.88 -19.24 4.25
C GLU A 414 -35.28 -19.10 5.66
N TYR A 415 -34.96 -20.22 6.33
CA TYR A 415 -34.37 -20.25 7.67
C TYR A 415 -33.07 -19.44 7.72
N ARG A 416 -32.13 -19.69 6.80
CA ARG A 416 -30.83 -18.98 6.75
C ARG A 416 -31.01 -17.48 6.54
N LYS A 417 -31.95 -17.08 5.67
CA LYS A 417 -32.34 -15.68 5.48
C LYS A 417 -32.85 -15.04 6.76
N TYR A 418 -33.79 -15.69 7.45
CA TYR A 418 -34.37 -15.17 8.69
C TYR A 418 -33.35 -15.14 9.84
N LYS A 419 -32.45 -16.13 9.90
CA LYS A 419 -31.35 -16.20 10.88
C LYS A 419 -30.39 -15.02 10.73
N VAL A 420 -29.97 -14.70 9.51
CA VAL A 420 -29.06 -13.58 9.25
C VAL A 420 -29.76 -12.23 9.40
N SER A 421 -30.98 -12.06 8.86
CA SER A 421 -31.73 -10.80 8.98
C SER A 421 -32.25 -10.50 10.39
N GLY A 422 -32.16 -11.45 11.32
CA GLY A 422 -32.68 -11.29 12.68
C GLY A 422 -34.19 -11.09 12.74
N SER A 423 -34.92 -11.55 11.71
CA SER A 423 -36.36 -11.30 11.52
C SER A 423 -37.12 -12.60 11.27
N ILE A 424 -38.45 -12.59 11.43
CA ILE A 424 -39.29 -13.77 11.15
C ILE A 424 -40.73 -13.37 10.82
N THR A 425 -41.38 -14.12 9.92
CA THR A 425 -42.78 -13.93 9.52
C THR A 425 -43.71 -14.96 10.18
N ASP A 426 -44.98 -14.60 10.37
CA ASP A 426 -45.99 -15.51 10.94
C ASP A 426 -46.23 -16.72 10.04
N SER A 427 -46.10 -16.54 8.72
CA SER A 427 -46.14 -17.64 7.76
C SER A 427 -45.00 -18.63 7.96
N PHE A 428 -43.79 -18.15 8.27
CA PHE A 428 -42.64 -19.04 8.52
C PHE A 428 -42.75 -19.74 9.88
N VAL A 429 -43.24 -19.05 10.92
CA VAL A 429 -43.55 -19.67 12.21
C VAL A 429 -44.57 -20.80 12.03
N THR A 430 -45.65 -20.54 11.28
CA THR A 430 -46.69 -21.53 10.96
C THR A 430 -46.12 -22.69 10.16
N ARG A 431 -45.24 -22.41 9.18
CA ARG A 431 -44.54 -23.45 8.42
C ARG A 431 -43.71 -24.34 9.35
N SER A 432 -42.89 -23.76 10.22
CA SER A 432 -42.07 -24.50 11.18
C SER A 432 -42.92 -25.37 12.13
N TYR A 433 -44.07 -24.86 12.57
CA TYR A 433 -45.00 -25.63 13.41
C TYR A 433 -45.64 -26.82 12.68
N ASN A 434 -46.06 -26.63 11.43
CA ASN A 434 -46.70 -27.66 10.62
C ASN A 434 -45.70 -28.61 9.94
N PHE A 435 -44.41 -28.26 9.95
CA PHE A 435 -43.37 -29.03 9.27
C PHE A 435 -43.36 -30.45 9.82
N SER A 436 -43.41 -31.41 8.90
CA SER A 436 -43.31 -32.83 9.22
C SER A 436 -42.11 -33.39 8.50
N VAL A 437 -41.13 -33.88 9.26
CA VAL A 437 -39.97 -34.53 8.65
C VAL A 437 -40.45 -35.74 7.85
N PRO A 438 -40.11 -35.86 6.56
CA PRO A 438 -40.54 -36.98 5.74
C PRO A 438 -40.18 -38.33 6.38
N SER A 439 -41.12 -39.27 6.40
CA SER A 439 -40.92 -40.61 7.00
C SER A 439 -39.80 -41.42 6.34
N ILE A 440 -39.34 -40.99 5.16
CA ILE A 440 -38.23 -41.60 4.42
C ILE A 440 -36.86 -41.19 4.95
N SER A 441 -36.77 -40.14 5.78
CA SER A 441 -35.51 -39.70 6.38
C SER A 441 -34.98 -40.75 7.35
N SER A 442 -33.77 -41.27 7.07
CA SER A 442 -33.12 -42.26 7.92
C SER A 442 -32.60 -41.63 9.21
N SER A 443 -32.59 -42.39 10.31
CA SER A 443 -31.90 -41.95 11.52
C SER A 443 -30.41 -41.83 11.28
N ARG A 444 -29.76 -40.85 11.92
CA ARG A 444 -28.30 -40.66 11.81
C ARG A 444 -27.54 -41.95 12.10
N ASP A 445 -27.94 -42.64 13.16
CA ASP A 445 -27.29 -43.89 13.57
C ASP A 445 -27.44 -45.00 12.54
N ALA A 446 -28.56 -45.05 11.82
CA ALA A 446 -28.75 -46.00 10.71
C ALA A 446 -27.86 -45.67 9.51
N VAL A 447 -27.68 -44.38 9.19
CA VAL A 447 -26.81 -43.94 8.09
C VAL A 447 -25.34 -44.29 8.36
N ILE A 448 -24.88 -44.11 9.61
CA ILE A 448 -23.47 -44.36 9.97
C ILE A 448 -23.19 -45.80 10.44
N ALA A 449 -24.21 -46.67 10.51
CA ALA A 449 -24.11 -48.01 11.09
C ALA A 449 -23.09 -48.91 10.39
N GLU A 450 -22.94 -48.79 9.07
CA GLU A 450 -21.97 -49.56 8.28
C GLU A 450 -20.58 -48.93 8.31
N LEU A 451 -20.49 -47.60 8.46
CA LEU A 451 -19.22 -46.88 8.52
C LEU A 451 -18.50 -47.10 9.86
N ARG A 452 -19.26 -47.24 10.95
CA ARG A 452 -18.71 -47.40 12.31
C ARG A 452 -17.87 -48.67 12.49
N THR A 453 -18.13 -49.71 11.70
CA THR A 453 -17.43 -51.01 11.81
C THR A 453 -16.14 -51.05 11.00
N GLN A 454 -15.89 -50.05 10.15
CA GLN A 454 -14.74 -50.02 9.25
C GLN A 454 -13.52 -49.39 9.95
N PRO A 455 -12.36 -50.09 9.99
CA PRO A 455 -11.23 -49.69 10.82
C PRO A 455 -10.49 -48.44 10.29
N ASP A 456 -10.66 -48.08 9.03
CA ASP A 456 -10.00 -46.96 8.36
C ASP A 456 -10.86 -45.69 8.27
N VAL A 457 -11.98 -45.66 8.99
CA VAL A 457 -12.94 -44.56 9.01
C VAL A 457 -12.95 -43.89 10.38
N ALA A 458 -12.64 -42.60 10.42
CA ALA A 458 -12.76 -41.79 11.62
C ALA A 458 -14.07 -41.03 11.68
N LEU A 459 -14.45 -40.63 12.88
CA LEU A 459 -15.64 -39.83 13.17
C LEU A 459 -15.23 -38.47 13.73
N LEU A 460 -15.83 -37.41 13.18
CA LEU A 460 -15.82 -36.06 13.73
C LEU A 460 -17.25 -35.65 14.08
N VAL A 461 -17.50 -35.42 15.37
CA VAL A 461 -18.75 -34.84 15.85
C VAL A 461 -18.57 -33.33 16.02
N VAL A 462 -19.50 -32.56 15.44
CA VAL A 462 -19.60 -31.12 15.58
C VAL A 462 -20.92 -30.79 16.28
N ASP A 463 -20.83 -30.36 17.53
CA ASP A 463 -21.97 -30.06 18.38
C ASP A 463 -22.76 -28.84 17.84
N ALA A 464 -24.10 -28.91 17.88
CA ALA A 464 -25.03 -27.92 17.34
C ALA A 464 -24.92 -27.65 15.82
N MET A 465 -24.29 -28.53 15.02
CA MET A 465 -24.21 -28.39 13.56
C MET A 465 -25.44 -29.00 12.86
N GLY A 466 -26.53 -28.25 12.81
CA GLY A 466 -27.74 -28.64 12.08
C GLY A 466 -27.53 -28.68 10.56
N ALA A 467 -28.47 -29.32 9.85
CA ALA A 467 -28.44 -29.46 8.39
C ALA A 467 -28.51 -28.12 7.64
N GLU A 468 -28.81 -27.01 8.33
CA GLU A 468 -28.74 -25.65 7.77
C GLU A 468 -27.36 -25.31 7.17
N TYR A 469 -26.28 -25.87 7.75
CA TYR A 469 -24.90 -25.59 7.36
C TYR A 469 -24.37 -26.48 6.23
N MET A 470 -25.19 -27.39 5.72
CA MET A 470 -24.79 -28.31 4.65
C MET A 470 -24.20 -27.60 3.41
N PRO A 471 -24.79 -26.50 2.89
CA PRO A 471 -24.22 -25.78 1.76
C PRO A 471 -22.84 -25.19 2.06
N LEU A 472 -22.64 -24.66 3.27
CA LEU A 472 -21.38 -24.08 3.74
C LEU A 472 -20.27 -25.15 3.82
N LEU A 473 -20.56 -26.28 4.47
CA LEU A 473 -19.63 -27.40 4.63
C LEU A 473 -19.14 -27.91 3.26
N LEU A 474 -20.05 -28.11 2.32
CA LEU A 474 -19.73 -28.60 0.98
C LEU A 474 -18.98 -27.57 0.12
N ALA A 475 -19.36 -26.30 0.19
CA ALA A 475 -18.68 -25.24 -0.55
C ALA A 475 -17.23 -25.05 -0.08
N LEU A 476 -17.00 -25.07 1.24
CA LEU A 476 -15.65 -25.00 1.81
C LEU A 476 -14.81 -26.23 1.47
N ALA A 477 -15.40 -27.43 1.50
CA ALA A 477 -14.75 -28.66 1.05
C ALA A 477 -14.24 -28.51 -0.40
N LYS A 478 -15.11 -28.03 -1.29
CA LYS A 478 -14.76 -27.76 -2.69
C LYS A 478 -13.64 -26.71 -2.83
N ARG A 479 -13.72 -25.60 -2.09
CA ARG A 479 -12.68 -24.54 -2.09
C ARG A 479 -11.31 -25.06 -1.62
N ARG A 480 -11.31 -26.06 -0.73
CA ARG A 480 -10.09 -26.70 -0.22
C ARG A 480 -9.65 -27.94 -1.02
N GLY A 481 -10.36 -28.28 -2.11
CA GLY A 481 -10.05 -29.46 -2.92
C GLY A 481 -10.24 -30.78 -2.17
N MET A 482 -11.13 -30.83 -1.18
CA MET A 482 -11.43 -32.04 -0.42
C MET A 482 -12.44 -32.91 -1.18
N SER A 483 -12.15 -34.21 -1.30
CA SER A 483 -13.06 -35.17 -1.89
C SER A 483 -14.17 -35.57 -0.92
N ILE A 484 -15.39 -35.65 -1.43
CA ILE A 484 -16.58 -36.11 -0.69
C ILE A 484 -17.05 -37.40 -1.36
N GLU A 485 -17.15 -38.47 -0.58
CA GLU A 485 -17.65 -39.79 -1.00
C GLU A 485 -19.15 -39.91 -0.80
N LEU A 486 -19.68 -39.32 0.28
CA LEU A 486 -21.10 -39.36 0.62
C LEU A 486 -21.51 -38.04 1.25
N GLN A 487 -22.70 -37.56 0.89
CA GLN A 487 -23.39 -36.45 1.54
C GLN A 487 -24.86 -36.80 1.70
N THR A 488 -25.41 -36.66 2.91
CA THR A 488 -26.83 -36.87 3.18
C THR A 488 -27.28 -36.11 4.43
N VAL A 489 -28.59 -35.97 4.58
CA VAL A 489 -29.23 -35.41 5.77
C VAL A 489 -29.98 -36.50 6.50
N ALA A 490 -29.74 -36.62 7.80
CA ALA A 490 -30.34 -37.64 8.65
C ALA A 490 -31.08 -37.01 9.83
N THR A 491 -31.91 -37.80 10.52
CA THR A 491 -32.62 -37.34 11.70
C THR A 491 -31.89 -37.72 12.99
N ALA A 492 -31.69 -36.75 13.86
CA ALA A 492 -31.41 -36.97 15.27
C ALA A 492 -32.65 -37.52 16.00
N ASN A 493 -32.42 -38.20 17.12
CA ASN A 493 -33.46 -38.62 18.05
C ASN A 493 -34.09 -37.39 18.71
N LEU A 494 -35.35 -37.50 19.12
CA LEU A 494 -36.04 -36.49 19.92
C LEU A 494 -36.18 -36.95 21.37
N PRO A 495 -36.00 -36.08 22.38
CA PRO A 495 -35.55 -34.69 22.28
C PRO A 495 -34.16 -34.57 21.64
N SER A 496 -33.89 -33.49 20.91
CA SER A 496 -32.65 -33.36 20.13
C SER A 496 -31.38 -33.21 20.98
N GLY A 497 -31.47 -32.87 22.26
CA GLY A 497 -30.29 -32.64 23.10
C GLY A 497 -29.32 -33.84 23.16
N THR A 498 -28.04 -33.56 23.37
CA THR A 498 -26.91 -34.52 23.36
C THR A 498 -27.20 -35.81 24.16
N ALA A 499 -27.87 -35.71 25.31
CA ALA A 499 -28.18 -36.86 26.17
C ALA A 499 -29.02 -37.95 25.48
N PHE A 500 -29.75 -37.62 24.41
CA PHE A 500 -30.59 -38.54 23.65
C PHE A 500 -29.97 -38.98 22.32
N ASN A 501 -28.82 -38.40 21.95
CA ASN A 501 -28.14 -38.61 20.68
C ASN A 501 -26.71 -39.14 20.83
N PRO A 502 -26.43 -40.10 21.73
CA PRO A 502 -25.07 -40.61 21.93
C PRO A 502 -24.53 -41.20 20.63
N VAL A 503 -23.27 -40.92 20.31
CA VAL A 503 -22.62 -41.51 19.13
C VAL A 503 -21.75 -42.67 19.58
N ILE A 504 -22.04 -43.87 19.06
CA ILE A 504 -21.27 -45.08 19.34
C ILE A 504 -20.22 -45.27 18.25
N TRP A 505 -18.95 -45.12 18.62
CA TRP A 505 -17.80 -45.31 17.75
C TRP A 505 -16.62 -45.84 18.56
N ASP A 506 -15.62 -46.40 17.89
CA ASP A 506 -14.35 -46.78 18.53
C ASP A 506 -13.59 -45.52 18.94
N GLU A 507 -13.31 -45.37 20.24
CA GLU A 507 -12.65 -44.18 20.82
C GLU A 507 -11.33 -43.84 20.12
N SER A 508 -10.58 -44.83 19.64
CA SER A 508 -9.31 -44.61 18.92
C SER A 508 -9.49 -43.95 17.55
N ARG A 509 -10.72 -43.96 17.01
CA ARG A 509 -11.11 -43.42 15.70
C ARG A 509 -12.06 -42.22 15.81
N ILE A 510 -12.31 -41.73 17.02
CA ILE A 510 -13.01 -40.47 17.24
C ILE A 510 -11.98 -39.34 17.20
N LEU A 511 -12.12 -38.45 16.22
CA LEU A 511 -11.38 -37.19 16.21
C LEU A 511 -11.89 -36.32 17.37
N PRO A 512 -11.04 -35.43 17.94
CA PRO A 512 -11.52 -34.56 19.00
C PRO A 512 -12.80 -33.84 18.56
N GLU A 513 -13.75 -33.72 19.47
CA GLU A 513 -15.04 -33.09 19.20
C GLU A 513 -14.89 -31.58 19.01
N ILE A 514 -15.81 -30.96 18.26
CA ILE A 514 -15.89 -29.50 18.11
C ILE A 514 -17.14 -29.01 18.82
N LYS A 515 -16.95 -28.30 19.94
CA LYS A 515 -18.01 -27.71 20.78
C LYS A 515 -18.18 -26.21 20.59
N SER A 516 -17.34 -25.60 19.76
CA SER A 516 -17.26 -24.14 19.61
C SER A 516 -18.59 -23.54 19.11
N ILE A 517 -19.34 -24.26 18.27
CA ILE A 517 -20.66 -23.79 17.80
C ILE A 517 -21.68 -23.82 18.93
N ASP A 518 -21.82 -24.92 19.67
CA ASP A 518 -22.75 -25.02 20.80
C ASP A 518 -22.41 -24.02 21.93
N ASN A 519 -21.11 -23.80 22.18
CA ASN A 519 -20.65 -22.76 23.10
C ASN A 519 -21.16 -21.36 22.70
N ILE A 520 -21.18 -21.03 21.39
CA ILE A 520 -21.72 -19.77 20.87
C ILE A 520 -23.25 -19.73 20.98
N VAL A 521 -23.92 -20.84 20.70
CA VAL A 521 -25.38 -20.99 20.87
C VAL A 521 -25.80 -20.67 22.31
N HIS A 522 -25.01 -21.09 23.30
CA HIS A 522 -25.31 -20.87 24.71
C HIS A 522 -24.84 -19.52 25.24
N ASN A 523 -23.58 -19.16 24.96
CA ASN A 523 -22.91 -18.07 25.65
C ASN A 523 -22.54 -16.89 24.75
N GLY A 524 -22.70 -17.02 23.43
CA GLY A 524 -22.12 -16.10 22.46
C GLY A 524 -20.62 -16.37 22.28
N VAL A 525 -19.94 -15.54 21.48
CA VAL A 525 -18.50 -15.71 21.22
C VAL A 525 -17.67 -15.74 22.50
N GLU A 526 -18.00 -14.86 23.46
CA GLU A 526 -17.30 -14.79 24.75
C GLU A 526 -18.29 -15.00 25.90
N LYS A 527 -17.99 -15.95 26.78
CA LYS A 527 -18.95 -16.48 27.76
C LYS A 527 -19.56 -15.42 28.69
N TYR A 528 -18.78 -14.39 29.01
CA TYR A 528 -19.15 -13.36 29.97
C TYR A 528 -19.40 -12.00 29.32
N GLU A 529 -19.46 -11.94 27.98
CA GLU A 529 -19.76 -10.72 27.23
C GLU A 529 -21.12 -10.83 26.53
N ILE A 530 -21.72 -9.67 26.24
CA ILE A 530 -22.87 -9.62 25.35
C ILE A 530 -22.33 -9.67 23.92
N SER A 531 -22.73 -10.70 23.18
CA SER A 531 -22.42 -10.83 21.76
C SER A 531 -23.58 -10.33 20.91
N THR A 532 -23.29 -9.73 19.76
CA THR A 532 -24.32 -9.40 18.77
C THR A 532 -24.58 -10.62 17.87
N PRO A 533 -25.76 -10.72 17.23
CA PRO A 533 -26.06 -11.81 16.30
C PRO A 533 -25.03 -11.92 15.18
N GLU A 534 -24.56 -10.80 14.68
CA GLU A 534 -23.59 -10.71 13.58
C GLU A 534 -22.22 -11.22 14.00
N ARG A 535 -21.79 -10.89 15.24
CA ARG A 535 -20.55 -11.41 15.83
C ARG A 535 -20.60 -12.93 15.98
N ASN A 536 -21.72 -13.47 16.45
CA ASN A 536 -21.91 -14.93 16.55
C ASN A 536 -21.87 -15.61 15.17
N ILE A 537 -22.57 -15.06 14.18
CA ILE A 537 -22.58 -15.63 12.82
C ILE A 537 -21.18 -15.59 12.22
N ALA A 538 -20.48 -14.45 12.28
CA ALA A 538 -19.12 -14.32 11.75
C ALA A 538 -18.15 -15.32 12.39
N GLU A 539 -18.27 -15.55 13.71
CA GLU A 539 -17.44 -16.52 14.42
C GLU A 539 -17.78 -17.97 14.06
N ILE A 540 -19.07 -18.32 13.92
CA ILE A 540 -19.47 -19.65 13.44
C ILE A 540 -18.88 -19.90 12.04
N LEU A 541 -18.99 -18.93 11.12
CA LEU A 541 -18.39 -19.04 9.79
C LEU A 541 -16.87 -19.24 9.86
N ARG A 542 -16.18 -18.54 10.78
CA ARG A 542 -14.75 -18.72 11.04
C ARG A 542 -14.43 -20.13 11.57
N ILE A 543 -15.25 -20.69 12.46
CA ILE A 543 -15.09 -22.06 12.97
C ILE A 543 -15.18 -23.09 11.84
N PHE A 544 -16.10 -22.89 10.88
CA PHE A 544 -16.17 -23.71 9.67
C PHE A 544 -14.89 -23.61 8.85
N GLU A 545 -14.38 -22.41 8.59
CA GLU A 545 -13.14 -22.21 7.85
C GLU A 545 -11.93 -22.82 8.57
N SER A 546 -11.76 -22.58 9.87
CA SER A 546 -10.54 -22.98 10.58
C SER A 546 -10.69 -24.33 11.27
N GLU A 547 -11.61 -24.47 12.21
CA GLU A 547 -11.59 -25.61 13.13
C GLU A 547 -12.08 -26.90 12.44
N ILE A 548 -13.26 -26.84 11.82
CA ILE A 548 -13.91 -28.01 11.19
C ILE A 548 -13.06 -28.51 10.03
N MET A 549 -12.72 -27.63 9.08
CA MET A 549 -11.93 -28.02 7.90
C MET A 549 -10.53 -28.51 8.26
N ASN A 550 -9.86 -27.91 9.25
CA ASN A 550 -8.54 -28.40 9.66
C ASN A 550 -8.63 -29.75 10.37
N ARG A 551 -9.69 -30.00 11.17
CA ARG A 551 -9.92 -31.29 11.83
C ARG A 551 -10.20 -32.41 10.83
N ILE A 552 -10.97 -32.11 9.77
CA ILE A 552 -11.20 -33.04 8.66
C ILE A 552 -9.87 -33.35 7.95
N ALA A 553 -9.10 -32.33 7.58
CA ALA A 553 -7.81 -32.50 6.91
C ALA A 553 -6.84 -33.33 7.75
N ASP A 554 -6.71 -33.02 9.04
CA ASP A 554 -5.88 -33.80 9.99
C ASP A 554 -6.34 -35.26 10.07
N GLY A 555 -7.64 -35.50 10.18
CA GLY A 555 -8.22 -36.84 10.18
C GLY A 555 -7.84 -37.64 8.94
N LEU A 556 -7.91 -37.01 7.75
CA LEU A 556 -7.55 -37.64 6.48
C LEU A 556 -6.05 -37.93 6.33
N THR A 557 -5.18 -37.41 7.21
CA THR A 557 -3.76 -37.83 7.26
C THR A 557 -3.57 -39.18 7.97
N ARG A 558 -4.53 -39.59 8.79
CA ARG A 558 -4.47 -40.79 9.64
C ARG A 558 -5.45 -41.88 9.23
N PHE A 559 -6.53 -41.50 8.54
CA PHE A 559 -7.63 -42.36 8.14
C PHE A 559 -7.96 -42.13 6.66
N ASN A 560 -8.46 -43.17 5.99
CA ASN A 560 -8.86 -43.04 4.59
C ASN A 560 -10.11 -42.18 4.44
N ARG A 561 -10.99 -42.24 5.44
CA ARG A 561 -12.26 -41.50 5.45
C ARG A 561 -12.51 -40.84 6.78
N VAL A 562 -13.18 -39.69 6.74
CA VAL A 562 -13.66 -38.97 7.92
C VAL A 562 -15.16 -38.71 7.75
N VAL A 563 -15.97 -39.27 8.64
CA VAL A 563 -17.40 -38.98 8.76
C VAL A 563 -17.57 -37.75 9.62
N VAL A 564 -18.24 -36.73 9.11
CA VAL A 564 -18.59 -35.51 9.82
C VAL A 564 -20.09 -35.49 10.05
N THR A 565 -20.50 -35.38 11.31
CA THR A 565 -21.92 -35.31 11.69
C THR A 565 -22.11 -34.52 12.99
N ALA A 566 -23.35 -34.44 13.47
CA ALA A 566 -23.75 -33.77 14.69
C ALA A 566 -24.69 -34.65 15.53
N ASP A 567 -24.79 -34.34 16.81
CA ASP A 567 -25.83 -34.84 17.71
C ASP A 567 -27.15 -34.10 17.55
N HIS A 568 -27.09 -32.78 17.35
CA HIS A 568 -28.23 -31.96 16.99
C HIS A 568 -27.81 -30.69 16.24
N GLY A 569 -28.80 -29.94 15.76
CA GLY A 569 -28.64 -28.54 15.43
C GLY A 569 -29.16 -27.60 16.52
N ALA A 570 -29.37 -26.33 16.16
CA ALA A 570 -29.87 -25.30 17.07
C ALA A 570 -30.87 -24.37 16.36
N SER A 571 -31.79 -23.80 17.14
CA SER A 571 -32.84 -22.92 16.67
C SER A 571 -32.65 -21.48 17.17
N ARG A 572 -32.01 -20.66 16.34
CA ARG A 572 -31.97 -19.20 16.48
C ARG A 572 -33.37 -18.60 16.38
N LEU A 573 -34.17 -19.12 15.44
CA LEU A 573 -35.47 -18.56 15.11
C LEU A 573 -36.50 -18.78 16.21
N ALA A 574 -36.33 -19.79 17.07
CA ALA A 574 -37.15 -19.92 18.28
C ALA A 574 -36.97 -18.72 19.24
N VAL A 575 -35.73 -18.24 19.41
CA VAL A 575 -35.43 -17.05 20.23
C VAL A 575 -36.00 -15.79 19.56
N ILE A 576 -35.81 -15.64 18.25
CA ILE A 576 -36.32 -14.48 17.50
C ILE A 576 -37.85 -14.44 17.53
N ALA A 577 -38.53 -15.56 17.29
CA ALA A 577 -39.98 -15.68 17.34
C ALA A 577 -40.52 -15.30 18.73
N HIS A 578 -39.86 -15.76 19.80
CA HIS A 578 -40.24 -15.41 21.15
C HIS A 578 -40.10 -13.90 21.40
N ASN A 579 -38.94 -13.32 21.07
CA ASN A 579 -38.68 -11.89 21.26
C ASN A 579 -39.63 -11.00 20.42
N ALA A 580 -40.05 -11.49 19.25
CA ALA A 580 -41.02 -10.83 18.38
C ALA A 580 -42.49 -11.04 18.79
N GLY A 581 -42.77 -11.80 19.87
CA GLY A 581 -44.13 -12.11 20.31
C GLY A 581 -44.90 -13.05 19.37
N LYS A 582 -44.19 -13.80 18.51
CA LYS A 582 -44.76 -14.72 17.51
C LYS A 582 -44.77 -16.18 17.95
N SER A 583 -44.31 -16.47 19.17
CA SER A 583 -44.41 -17.79 19.77
C SER A 583 -45.01 -17.76 21.16
N THR A 584 -45.57 -18.90 21.59
CA THR A 584 -46.27 -19.03 22.86
C THR A 584 -45.41 -19.76 23.89
N THR A 585 -45.44 -19.28 25.14
CA THR A 585 -44.97 -20.08 26.28
C THR A 585 -46.12 -20.97 26.71
N LEU A 586 -45.97 -22.27 26.47
CA LEU A 586 -47.01 -23.26 26.74
C LEU A 586 -47.20 -23.43 28.25
N PRO A 587 -48.42 -23.67 28.73
CA PRO A 587 -48.65 -23.98 30.13
C PRO A 587 -47.96 -25.30 30.49
N TRP A 588 -47.31 -25.32 31.66
CA TRP A 588 -46.66 -26.52 32.19
C TRP A 588 -46.81 -26.54 33.71
N ASP A 589 -47.14 -27.71 34.26
CA ASP A 589 -47.18 -27.91 35.71
C ASP A 589 -45.81 -28.38 36.21
N GLY A 590 -45.29 -27.72 37.24
CA GLY A 590 -43.94 -27.94 37.76
C GLY A 590 -42.82 -27.28 36.95
N GLN A 591 -41.59 -27.80 37.07
CA GLN A 591 -40.43 -27.31 36.33
C GLN A 591 -40.13 -28.24 35.16
N PRO A 592 -40.16 -27.75 33.90
CA PRO A 592 -39.79 -28.58 32.77
C PRO A 592 -38.28 -28.90 32.78
N ASP A 593 -37.89 -30.01 32.14
CA ASP A 593 -36.48 -30.41 32.04
C ASP A 593 -35.66 -29.37 31.26
N ASP A 594 -36.16 -28.94 30.10
CA ASP A 594 -35.60 -27.85 29.28
C ASP A 594 -36.70 -26.87 28.80
N TRP A 595 -36.30 -25.80 28.11
CA TRP A 595 -37.20 -24.91 27.38
C TRP A 595 -37.94 -25.60 26.23
N ARG A 596 -37.39 -26.72 25.71
CA ARG A 596 -37.87 -27.36 24.48
C ARG A 596 -38.40 -28.78 24.66
N TYR A 597 -38.22 -29.38 25.82
CA TYR A 597 -38.80 -30.69 26.14
C TYR A 597 -38.90 -30.90 27.66
N SER A 598 -39.72 -31.86 28.06
CA SER A 598 -39.76 -32.35 29.43
C SER A 598 -40.34 -33.77 29.47
N LEU A 599 -40.04 -34.51 30.54
CA LEU A 599 -40.72 -35.77 30.82
C LEU A 599 -42.25 -35.57 30.82
N ALA A 600 -42.96 -36.45 30.13
CA ALA A 600 -44.41 -36.44 30.09
C ALA A 600 -44.99 -36.60 31.51
N PRO A 601 -45.95 -35.77 31.92
CA PRO A 601 -46.66 -35.95 33.18
C PRO A 601 -47.30 -37.34 33.25
N HIS A 602 -47.36 -37.91 34.45
CA HIS A 602 -47.99 -39.23 34.68
C HIS A 602 -49.47 -39.26 34.28
N GLN A 603 -50.14 -38.10 34.26
CA GLN A 603 -51.54 -37.93 33.89
C GLN A 603 -51.70 -36.71 32.98
N GLY A 604 -52.47 -36.86 31.90
CA GLY A 604 -52.76 -35.77 30.96
C GLY A 604 -52.77 -36.23 29.50
N LYS A 605 -53.47 -35.48 28.65
CA LYS A 605 -53.37 -35.64 27.20
C LYS A 605 -52.26 -34.75 26.68
N ARG A 606 -51.42 -35.29 25.78
CA ARG A 606 -50.37 -34.52 25.09
C ARG A 606 -51.01 -33.33 24.36
N PRO A 607 -50.57 -32.09 24.64
CA PRO A 607 -50.96 -30.91 23.85
C PRO A 607 -50.56 -31.07 22.37
N PRO A 608 -51.36 -30.56 21.41
CA PRO A 608 -51.04 -30.66 19.99
C PRO A 608 -49.71 -29.99 19.62
N GLU A 609 -49.27 -29.01 20.41
CA GLU A 609 -48.03 -28.27 20.23
C GLU A 609 -46.77 -29.07 20.62
N LEU A 610 -46.91 -30.27 21.19
CA LEU A 610 -45.81 -31.12 21.62
C LEU A 610 -45.78 -32.43 20.83
N GLU A 611 -44.63 -32.90 20.34
CA GLU A 611 -44.41 -34.29 19.95
C GLU A 611 -44.22 -35.17 21.19
N GLN A 612 -44.34 -36.49 21.00
CA GLN A 612 -43.96 -37.46 22.03
C GLN A 612 -42.95 -38.43 21.46
N GLU A 613 -41.97 -38.79 22.29
CA GLU A 613 -41.06 -39.88 22.02
C GLU A 613 -41.00 -40.79 23.25
N TYR A 614 -41.12 -42.10 23.03
CA TYR A 614 -41.03 -43.11 24.08
C TYR A 614 -39.66 -43.79 24.04
N PHE A 615 -38.98 -43.84 25.18
CA PHE A 615 -37.68 -44.47 25.34
C PHE A 615 -37.85 -45.80 26.09
N PRO A 616 -37.83 -46.96 25.39
CA PRO A 616 -38.11 -48.25 26.00
C PRO A 616 -37.16 -48.62 27.14
N ASP A 617 -35.87 -48.31 26.99
CA ASP A 617 -34.83 -48.68 27.96
C ASP A 617 -35.02 -48.00 29.31
N THR A 618 -35.53 -46.76 29.30
CA THR A 618 -35.77 -45.99 30.54
C THR A 618 -37.24 -45.99 30.96
N LYS A 619 -38.13 -46.54 30.12
CA LYS A 619 -39.60 -46.49 30.27
C LYS A 619 -40.13 -45.07 30.45
N LYS A 620 -39.46 -44.08 29.85
CA LYS A 620 -39.83 -42.67 29.91
C LYS A 620 -40.44 -42.22 28.60
N THR A 621 -41.47 -41.38 28.68
CA THR A 621 -42.00 -40.65 27.52
C THR A 621 -41.63 -39.20 27.69
N TYR A 622 -41.04 -38.57 26.68
CA TYR A 622 -40.77 -37.14 26.67
C TYR A 622 -41.79 -36.44 25.78
N TRP A 623 -42.21 -35.24 26.19
CA TRP A 623 -42.97 -34.32 25.35
C TRP A 623 -42.03 -33.22 24.85
N ILE A 624 -42.00 -33.02 23.53
CA ILE A 624 -41.02 -32.20 22.83
C ILE A 624 -41.73 -31.09 22.07
N VAL A 625 -41.27 -29.84 22.18
CA VAL A 625 -41.97 -28.70 21.58
C VAL A 625 -41.84 -28.69 20.05
N ARG A 626 -42.98 -28.57 19.35
CA ARG A 626 -43.06 -28.29 17.90
C ARG A 626 -42.90 -26.81 17.60
N GLY A 627 -42.33 -26.50 16.44
CA GLY A 627 -42.16 -25.12 15.98
C GLY A 627 -41.41 -24.27 17.02
N TYR A 628 -41.78 -22.99 17.13
CA TYR A 628 -41.05 -22.01 17.93
C TYR A 628 -41.63 -21.70 19.31
N ASN A 629 -42.63 -22.47 19.76
CA ASN A 629 -43.15 -22.38 21.11
C ASN A 629 -42.08 -22.77 22.15
N ARG A 630 -42.37 -22.60 23.44
CA ARG A 630 -41.45 -23.02 24.51
C ARG A 630 -42.18 -23.43 25.78
N LEU A 631 -41.51 -24.19 26.63
CA LEU A 631 -41.95 -24.49 28.00
C LEU A 631 -41.51 -23.39 28.98
N PRO A 632 -42.16 -23.21 30.14
CA PRO A 632 -41.89 -22.11 31.08
C PRO A 632 -40.69 -22.44 31.99
N LYS A 633 -39.53 -22.70 31.38
CA LYS A 633 -38.27 -22.95 32.11
C LYS A 633 -37.72 -21.65 32.70
N LYS A 634 -37.06 -21.73 33.85
CA LYS A 634 -36.34 -20.59 34.45
C LYS A 634 -34.92 -20.48 33.89
N GLY A 635 -34.43 -19.25 33.73
CA GLY A 635 -33.08 -18.93 33.24
C GLY A 635 -33.06 -18.67 31.72
N GLY A 636 -32.43 -17.57 31.28
CA GLY A 636 -32.48 -17.17 29.88
C GLY A 636 -31.47 -17.92 28.99
N LYS A 637 -31.96 -18.56 27.93
CA LYS A 637 -31.13 -18.89 26.75
C LYS A 637 -31.14 -17.68 25.82
N ARG A 638 -29.98 -17.05 25.59
CA ARG A 638 -29.86 -15.71 24.97
C ARG A 638 -29.75 -15.75 23.45
N TYR A 639 -29.05 -16.73 22.88
CA TYR A 639 -28.68 -16.73 21.47
C TYR A 639 -29.46 -17.76 20.66
N GLU A 640 -29.31 -19.06 20.91
CA GLU A 640 -30.11 -20.11 20.25
C GLU A 640 -30.63 -21.16 21.26
N LEU A 641 -31.63 -21.95 20.86
CA LEU A 641 -32.22 -23.05 21.66
C LEU A 641 -31.92 -24.40 21.01
N HIS A 642 -31.91 -25.47 21.80
CA HIS A 642 -31.92 -26.86 21.32
C HIS A 642 -32.80 -27.73 22.23
N GLY A 643 -33.07 -28.98 21.81
CA GLY A 643 -33.91 -29.96 22.50
C GLY A 643 -35.34 -30.11 21.95
N GLY A 644 -35.73 -29.32 20.95
CA GLY A 644 -37.05 -29.30 20.30
C GLY A 644 -37.14 -30.13 19.03
N ALA A 645 -38.33 -30.11 18.40
CA ALA A 645 -38.66 -30.92 17.22
C ALA A 645 -38.56 -30.16 15.88
N THR A 646 -37.98 -28.94 15.85
CA THR A 646 -37.88 -28.17 14.61
C THR A 646 -36.87 -28.79 13.64
N PRO A 647 -37.04 -28.59 12.32
CA PRO A 647 -36.15 -29.19 11.31
C PRO A 647 -34.67 -28.83 11.50
N GLU A 648 -34.34 -27.59 11.87
CA GLU A 648 -32.96 -27.16 12.10
C GLU A 648 -32.31 -27.79 13.35
N GLU A 649 -33.11 -28.28 14.30
CA GLU A 649 -32.60 -28.98 15.48
C GLU A 649 -32.49 -30.49 15.23
N ARG A 650 -33.48 -31.07 14.53
CA ARG A 650 -33.61 -32.52 14.30
C ARG A 650 -32.85 -33.02 13.07
N LEU A 651 -32.74 -32.23 12.02
CA LEU A 651 -32.02 -32.65 10.80
C LEU A 651 -30.55 -32.29 10.95
N VAL A 652 -29.69 -33.29 10.82
CA VAL A 652 -28.23 -33.17 10.95
C VAL A 652 -27.53 -33.66 9.68
N PRO A 653 -26.38 -33.07 9.31
CA PRO A 653 -25.61 -33.52 8.16
C PRO A 653 -24.87 -34.83 8.49
N VAL A 654 -24.68 -35.67 7.48
CA VAL A 654 -23.72 -36.77 7.48
C VAL A 654 -22.90 -36.66 6.19
N VAL A 655 -21.62 -36.34 6.33
CA VAL A 655 -20.71 -36.15 5.19
C VAL A 655 -19.49 -37.05 5.37
N VAL A 656 -19.14 -37.82 4.35
CA VAL A 656 -17.97 -38.68 4.35
C VAL A 656 -16.94 -38.06 3.42
N PHE A 657 -15.86 -37.57 4.03
CA PHE A 657 -14.69 -37.09 3.32
C PHE A 657 -13.73 -38.24 3.08
N THR A 658 -12.98 -38.21 1.98
CA THR A 658 -12.06 -39.28 1.60
C THR A 658 -10.73 -38.73 1.08
N SER A 659 -9.64 -39.45 1.32
CA SER A 659 -8.32 -39.13 0.77
C SER A 659 -8.18 -39.56 -0.70
N ASN A 660 -9.09 -40.41 -1.19
CA ASN A 660 -9.09 -40.86 -2.57
C ASN A 660 -9.65 -39.77 -3.50
N ALA A 661 -9.09 -39.67 -4.71
CA ALA A 661 -9.66 -38.82 -5.74
C ALA A 661 -11.01 -39.41 -6.20
N VAL A 662 -12.10 -38.66 -6.01
CA VAL A 662 -13.42 -39.04 -6.50
C VAL A 662 -13.63 -38.30 -7.84
N ALA A 663 -13.74 -39.05 -8.93
CA ALA A 663 -13.75 -38.50 -10.30
C ALA A 663 -15.05 -37.73 -10.66
N GLU A 664 -16.13 -37.92 -9.91
CA GLU A 664 -17.41 -37.22 -10.05
C GLU A 664 -17.97 -36.90 -8.65
N ILE A 665 -18.67 -35.77 -8.49
CA ILE A 665 -19.41 -35.50 -7.24
C ILE A 665 -20.46 -36.61 -7.09
N PRO A 666 -20.42 -37.45 -6.03
CA PRO A 666 -21.32 -38.57 -5.91
C PRO A 666 -22.78 -38.08 -5.87
N LYS A 667 -23.66 -38.75 -6.63
CA LYS A 667 -25.11 -38.60 -6.46
C LYS A 667 -25.51 -39.08 -5.07
N GLN A 668 -26.43 -38.36 -4.43
CA GLN A 668 -27.07 -38.75 -3.17
C GLN A 668 -27.54 -40.20 -3.20
N LEU A 669 -27.46 -40.88 -2.04
CA LEU A 669 -27.88 -42.25 -1.88
C LEU A 669 -29.40 -42.39 -2.09
N VAL A 670 -29.85 -42.69 -3.31
CA VAL A 670 -31.20 -43.22 -3.54
C VAL A 670 -31.16 -44.69 -3.14
N ARG A 671 -31.84 -45.06 -2.05
CA ARG A 671 -31.89 -46.46 -1.63
C ARG A 671 -32.91 -47.25 -2.43
N LYS A 672 -32.46 -48.40 -2.94
CA LYS A 672 -33.26 -49.48 -3.49
C LYS A 672 -34.36 -49.90 -2.52
N THR A 673 -35.55 -50.18 -3.04
CA THR A 673 -36.73 -50.57 -2.26
C THR A 673 -36.64 -52.03 -1.82
N VAL A 674 -37.45 -52.43 -0.82
CA VAL A 674 -37.52 -53.81 -0.31
C VAL A 674 -37.80 -54.84 -1.43
N ALA A 675 -38.44 -54.42 -2.53
CA ALA A 675 -38.64 -55.25 -3.71
C ALA A 675 -37.31 -55.66 -4.39
N ASP A 676 -36.31 -54.79 -4.37
CA ASP A 676 -35.02 -55.03 -5.03
C ASP A 676 -34.12 -55.98 -4.22
N VAL A 677 -34.45 -56.26 -2.96
CA VAL A 677 -33.75 -57.23 -2.09
C VAL A 677 -34.34 -58.63 -2.23
N VAL A 678 -35.61 -58.76 -2.62
CA VAL A 678 -36.25 -60.06 -2.85
C VAL A 678 -35.76 -60.70 -4.15
N ASP A 679 -35.47 -59.88 -5.17
CA ASP A 679 -34.95 -60.35 -6.47
C ASP A 679 -33.52 -60.95 -6.39
N GLU A 680 -32.71 -60.56 -5.40
CA GLU A 680 -31.37 -61.17 -5.19
C GLU A 680 -31.42 -62.52 -4.47
N PHE A 681 -32.55 -62.89 -3.82
CA PHE A 681 -32.71 -64.16 -3.12
C PHE A 681 -33.55 -65.21 -3.88
N GLU A 682 -34.34 -64.81 -4.89
CA GLU A 682 -35.00 -65.77 -5.79
C GLU A 682 -34.05 -66.40 -6.84
N GLY A 683 -32.84 -65.86 -7.00
CA GLY A 683 -31.80 -66.42 -7.88
C GLY A 683 -30.96 -67.56 -7.28
N LEU A 684 -31.25 -68.04 -6.06
CA LEU A 684 -30.44 -69.02 -5.33
C LEU A 684 -31.24 -70.21 -4.74
N ILE A 685 -32.37 -70.59 -5.35
CA ILE A 685 -33.04 -71.89 -5.10
C ILE A 685 -33.17 -72.67 -6.40
#